data_AF-A0A1I8HJH2-F1
#
_entry.id   AF-A0A1I8HJH2-F1
#
_cell.length_a   1.000
_cell.length_b   1.000
_cell.length_c   1.000
_cell.angle_alpha   90.00
_cell.angle_beta   90.00
_cell.angle_gamma   90.00
#
_symmetry.space_group_name_H-M   'P 1'
#
loop_
_entity.id
_entity.type
_entity.pdbx_description
1 polymer ?
#
loop_
_entity_poly.entity_id
_entity_poly.type
_entity_poly.pdbx_seq_one_letter_code
_entity_poly.pdbx_strand_id
1 'polypeptide(L)'
;LALFRSVAKGDCASVLELIRQGIPVNCKDEANFNLTPLIRAAWSDNEDMIRLLIAHGAALNDCENQTGATALHIAAQQNNQRVAKSLIEAQAHVDAVDKNQQTPLMACAALSHLEIGKELLKAGADTDMQQKKGFTALHFCVEHNHLEFARLLVEFDAKLDVATKPEADRHTPFTMAALMGHLELLQLLSNAGADIHMRCSRGNALELARQSGVQEAVAFLDSESDTETSETETETSEDDTDGEAAAAGQSGAIHSSAQLRVPARGQPVHRVQSDRRLAPSDQAEEHRTGRSRTPENRWQQRQQQGAAAVAAVAAAAEQQHQQPLGHRRQISAGGSPAPSARTPARRHREHPADQVRNLRLDAQQQQQQQQQQQQQQSPRQRSATGGSELGAVEGISNSFRTWKIKRNDKPIGSGSFGVVYRAFTDKNQFVAVKVVKVANSANPQQLKQAIRNEEKGVRLLSRLNHRNILRFLKTDRDHLGNFLIFTELLSGNSLSGILEEYGVLTEDGIVNFTRQICSALDYIHTCNPPVLHRDLKCSNVMLTNEGIIKLIDFGLAKEILTSIAYNPTGIVGTPCFIAPEILDGRHFTDKSDIWSLGCTLFEMATGAPPNADKQSVNAVMFAICNKPMPKMPVRHSRNLHAFYNACVQKQPRLRPSAAELLNSPLLKAASTHTEV
;
A
#
# COMPACT_ATOMS: atom_id res chain seq x y z
N LEU A 1 9.17 -33.97 -5.12
CA LEU A 1 8.55 -33.14 -6.19
C LEU A 1 7.11 -33.51 -6.52
N ALA A 2 6.80 -34.78 -6.83
CA ALA A 2 5.41 -35.19 -7.16
C ALA A 2 4.42 -34.86 -6.03
N LEU A 3 4.78 -35.20 -4.78
CA LEU A 3 3.99 -34.86 -3.59
C LEU A 3 3.67 -33.36 -3.51
N PHE A 4 4.69 -32.49 -3.61
CA PHE A 4 4.50 -31.04 -3.59
C PHE A 4 3.60 -30.52 -4.71
N ARG A 5 3.70 -31.09 -5.92
CA ARG A 5 2.80 -30.72 -7.04
C ARG A 5 1.36 -31.14 -6.76
N SER A 6 1.14 -32.32 -6.20
CA SER A 6 -0.20 -32.79 -5.82
C SER A 6 -0.80 -31.96 -4.70
N VAL A 7 0.00 -31.61 -3.68
CA VAL A 7 -0.40 -30.68 -2.61
C VAL A 7 -0.78 -29.31 -3.19
N ALA A 8 0.07 -28.73 -4.05
CA ALA A 8 -0.18 -27.42 -4.64
C ALA A 8 -1.44 -27.38 -5.55
N LYS A 9 -1.83 -28.53 -6.11
CA LYS A 9 -3.07 -28.70 -6.87
C LYS A 9 -4.30 -28.98 -6.01
N GLY A 10 -4.12 -29.27 -4.71
CA GLY A 10 -5.20 -29.70 -3.83
C GLY A 10 -5.71 -31.12 -4.09
N ASP A 11 -4.91 -31.98 -4.73
CA ASP A 11 -5.31 -33.35 -5.07
C ASP A 11 -5.04 -34.32 -3.90
N CYS A 12 -5.99 -34.40 -2.97
CA CYS A 12 -5.89 -35.24 -1.78
C CYS A 12 -5.71 -36.73 -2.12
N ALA A 13 -6.32 -37.23 -3.19
CA ALA A 13 -6.23 -38.63 -3.59
C ALA A 13 -4.81 -38.98 -4.04
N SER A 14 -4.22 -38.15 -4.90
CA SER A 14 -2.83 -38.33 -5.32
C SER A 14 -1.86 -38.17 -4.14
N VAL A 15 -2.09 -37.24 -3.22
CA VAL A 15 -1.25 -37.08 -2.01
C VAL A 15 -1.31 -38.34 -1.14
N LEU A 16 -2.51 -38.87 -0.88
CA LEU A 16 -2.69 -40.09 -0.09
C LEU A 16 -1.97 -41.29 -0.71
N GLU A 17 -2.11 -41.46 -2.02
CA GLU A 17 -1.47 -42.55 -2.76
C GLU A 17 0.06 -42.44 -2.70
N LEU A 18 0.60 -41.24 -2.88
CA LEU A 18 2.05 -40.99 -2.78
C LEU A 18 2.59 -41.29 -1.36
N ILE A 19 1.83 -40.94 -0.32
CA ILE A 19 2.20 -41.28 1.07
C ILE A 19 2.16 -42.80 1.28
N ARG A 20 1.14 -43.51 0.76
CA ARG A 20 1.05 -44.98 0.83
C ARG A 20 2.18 -45.70 0.09
N GLN A 21 2.69 -45.09 -0.98
CA GLN A 21 3.87 -45.56 -1.70
C GLN A 21 5.18 -45.32 -0.94
N GLY A 22 5.13 -44.77 0.28
CA GLY A 22 6.28 -44.60 1.17
C GLY A 22 7.00 -43.27 1.01
N ILE A 23 6.43 -42.29 0.28
CA ILE A 23 7.03 -40.95 0.21
C ILE A 23 6.87 -40.27 1.57
N PRO A 24 7.95 -39.78 2.20
CA PRO A 24 7.88 -39.16 3.52
C PRO A 24 7.00 -37.90 3.52
N VAL A 25 6.01 -37.86 4.41
CA VAL A 25 5.10 -36.71 4.58
C VAL A 25 5.84 -35.42 4.99
N ASN A 26 6.99 -35.57 5.66
CA ASN A 26 7.85 -34.47 6.13
C ASN A 26 9.08 -34.26 5.22
N CYS A 27 9.05 -34.75 3.97
CA CYS A 27 10.11 -34.45 3.01
C CYS A 27 10.23 -32.93 2.80
N LYS A 28 11.43 -32.46 2.45
CA LYS A 28 11.68 -31.04 2.22
C LYS A 28 11.91 -30.74 0.75
N ASP A 29 11.36 -29.63 0.28
CA ASP A 29 11.58 -29.14 -1.07
C ASP A 29 12.90 -28.36 -1.15
N GLU A 30 14.02 -29.08 -1.25
CA GLU A 30 15.37 -28.48 -1.30
C GLU A 30 15.51 -27.45 -2.44
N ALA A 31 14.76 -27.63 -3.53
CA ALA A 31 14.75 -26.71 -4.65
C ALA A 31 13.90 -25.45 -4.41
N ASN A 32 12.96 -25.48 -3.46
CA ASN A 32 12.04 -24.37 -3.18
C ASN A 32 11.99 -24.09 -1.68
N PHE A 33 13.00 -23.39 -1.17
CA PHE A 33 13.02 -22.81 0.18
C PHE A 33 12.94 -23.82 1.33
N ASN A 34 13.21 -25.11 1.07
CA ASN A 34 13.20 -26.17 2.08
C ASN A 34 11.82 -26.33 2.77
N LEU A 35 10.73 -26.13 2.02
CA LEU A 35 9.36 -26.21 2.53
C LEU A 35 8.91 -27.67 2.71
N THR A 36 8.11 -27.95 3.75
CA THR A 36 7.41 -29.24 3.92
C THR A 36 6.06 -29.25 3.17
N PRO A 37 5.48 -30.43 2.88
CA PRO A 37 4.14 -30.55 2.31
C PRO A 37 3.07 -29.81 3.10
N LEU A 38 3.15 -29.82 4.44
CA LEU A 38 2.22 -29.11 5.31
C LEU A 38 2.34 -27.59 5.15
N ILE A 39 3.57 -27.06 5.17
CA ILE A 39 3.81 -25.63 4.93
C ILE A 39 3.31 -25.25 3.53
N ARG A 40 3.56 -26.08 2.50
CA ARG A 40 3.06 -25.85 1.14
C ARG A 40 1.53 -25.81 1.08
N ALA A 41 0.85 -26.73 1.76
CA ALA A 41 -0.61 -26.78 1.82
C ALA A 41 -1.20 -25.52 2.48
N ALA A 42 -0.52 -24.99 3.50
CA ALA A 42 -0.97 -23.81 4.25
C ALA A 42 -1.02 -22.51 3.43
N TRP A 43 -0.45 -22.47 2.23
CA TRP A 43 -0.59 -21.34 1.29
C TRP A 43 -1.99 -21.24 0.65
N SER A 44 -2.81 -22.27 0.78
CA SER A 44 -4.20 -22.31 0.31
C SER A 44 -5.13 -22.69 1.45
N ASP A 45 -6.37 -22.17 1.46
CA ASP A 45 -7.37 -22.52 2.46
C ASP A 45 -8.02 -23.91 2.19
N ASN A 46 -7.18 -24.93 1.98
CA ASN A 46 -7.58 -26.32 1.75
C ASN A 46 -7.44 -27.13 3.05
N GLU A 47 -8.50 -27.09 3.85
CA GLU A 47 -8.59 -27.77 5.14
C GLU A 47 -8.44 -29.31 5.02
N ASP A 48 -9.03 -29.91 3.99
CA ASP A 48 -8.97 -31.37 3.78
C ASP A 48 -7.54 -31.84 3.55
N MET A 49 -6.76 -31.09 2.77
CA MET A 49 -5.34 -31.38 2.55
C MET A 49 -4.54 -31.27 3.84
N ILE A 50 -4.80 -30.24 4.65
CA ILE A 50 -4.13 -30.05 5.94
C ILE A 50 -4.45 -31.20 6.88
N ARG A 51 -5.73 -31.54 7.05
CA ARG A 51 -6.16 -32.67 7.90
C ARG A 51 -5.58 -33.99 7.41
N LEU A 52 -5.54 -34.22 6.11
CA LEU A 52 -4.92 -35.42 5.53
C LEU A 52 -3.44 -35.51 5.88
N LEU A 53 -2.67 -34.44 5.70
CA LEU A 53 -1.25 -34.41 6.02
C LEU A 53 -1.00 -34.60 7.53
N ILE A 54 -1.78 -33.94 8.38
CA ILE A 54 -1.70 -34.09 9.84
C ILE A 54 -2.01 -35.53 10.26
N ALA A 55 -3.07 -36.13 9.72
CA ALA A 55 -3.46 -37.52 10.02
C ALA A 55 -2.37 -38.55 9.63
N HIS A 56 -1.46 -38.18 8.72
CA HIS A 56 -0.33 -39.02 8.31
C HIS A 56 1.01 -38.59 8.94
N GLY A 57 0.99 -37.79 10.01
CA GLY A 57 2.16 -37.47 10.82
C GLY A 57 2.97 -36.27 10.32
N ALA A 58 2.34 -35.30 9.64
CA ALA A 58 3.00 -34.07 9.29
C ALA A 58 3.46 -33.27 10.52
N ALA A 59 4.70 -32.78 10.50
CA ALA A 59 5.27 -31.96 11.57
C ALA A 59 4.66 -30.55 11.56
N LEU A 60 3.83 -30.24 12.55
CA LEU A 60 3.10 -28.96 12.67
C LEU A 60 4.03 -27.75 12.82
N ASN A 61 5.14 -27.95 13.53
CA ASN A 61 6.06 -26.89 13.97
C ASN A 61 7.39 -26.90 13.20
N ASP A 62 7.45 -27.50 12.01
CA ASP A 62 8.66 -27.41 11.17
C ASP A 62 8.92 -25.95 10.81
N CYS A 63 10.16 -25.51 11.07
CA CYS A 63 10.63 -24.14 10.86
C CYS A 63 11.99 -24.12 10.14
N GLU A 64 12.39 -25.20 9.48
CA GLU A 64 13.72 -25.31 8.85
C GLU A 64 13.79 -24.67 7.46
N ASN A 65 12.70 -24.06 7.00
CA ASN A 65 12.68 -23.32 5.76
C ASN A 65 13.51 -22.02 5.84
N GLN A 66 13.66 -21.36 4.69
CA GLN A 66 14.51 -20.17 4.60
C GLN A 66 14.03 -18.99 5.47
N THR A 67 12.74 -18.90 5.81
CA THR A 67 12.19 -17.81 6.64
C THR A 67 12.02 -18.19 8.11
N GLY A 68 12.01 -19.48 8.44
CA GLY A 68 11.66 -19.96 9.78
C GLY A 68 10.17 -20.07 10.03
N ALA A 69 9.32 -19.77 9.03
CA ALA A 69 7.87 -19.70 9.22
C ALA A 69 7.23 -21.10 9.31
N THR A 70 6.41 -21.36 10.33
CA THR A 70 5.63 -22.61 10.42
C THR A 70 4.40 -22.58 9.51
N ALA A 71 3.69 -23.71 9.37
CA ALA A 71 2.42 -23.75 8.64
C ALA A 71 1.38 -22.75 9.21
N LEU A 72 1.38 -22.55 10.54
CA LEU A 72 0.47 -21.61 11.20
C LEU A 72 0.81 -20.15 10.87
N HIS A 73 2.09 -19.79 10.73
CA HIS A 73 2.49 -18.47 10.22
C HIS A 73 1.95 -18.23 8.82
N ILE A 74 2.10 -19.21 7.93
CA ILE A 74 1.60 -19.08 6.55
C ILE A 74 0.08 -18.95 6.55
N ALA A 75 -0.63 -19.77 7.32
CA ALA A 75 -2.09 -19.69 7.42
C ALA A 75 -2.56 -18.32 7.94
N ALA A 76 -1.91 -17.81 8.99
CA ALA A 76 -2.14 -16.47 9.53
C ALA A 76 -1.86 -15.38 8.48
N GLN A 77 -0.74 -15.46 7.76
CA GLN A 77 -0.37 -14.48 6.73
C GLN A 77 -1.29 -14.50 5.50
N GLN A 78 -1.84 -15.67 5.13
CA GLN A 78 -2.70 -15.80 3.95
C GLN A 78 -4.19 -15.65 4.26
N ASN A 79 -4.57 -15.42 5.53
CA ASN A 79 -5.97 -15.42 6.00
C ASN A 79 -6.71 -16.74 5.74
N ASN A 80 -6.00 -17.87 5.80
CA ASN A 80 -6.60 -19.19 5.59
C ASN A 80 -7.24 -19.68 6.89
N GLN A 81 -8.44 -19.17 7.18
CA GLN A 81 -9.12 -19.34 8.47
C GLN A 81 -9.35 -20.81 8.84
N ARG A 82 -9.81 -21.64 7.88
CA ARG A 82 -10.10 -23.06 8.14
C ARG A 82 -8.83 -23.84 8.40
N VAL A 83 -7.77 -23.52 7.66
CA VAL A 83 -6.44 -24.11 7.87
C VAL A 83 -5.85 -23.71 9.22
N ALA A 84 -5.88 -22.42 9.57
CA ALA A 84 -5.38 -21.93 10.85
C ALA A 84 -6.12 -22.61 12.00
N LYS A 85 -7.45 -22.68 11.93
CA LYS A 85 -8.27 -23.40 12.91
C LYS A 85 -7.86 -24.88 13.04
N SER A 86 -7.76 -25.61 11.94
CA SER A 86 -7.33 -27.02 11.96
C SER A 86 -5.92 -27.21 12.53
N LEU A 87 -4.99 -26.27 12.28
CA LEU A 87 -3.64 -26.32 12.85
C LEU A 87 -3.65 -26.05 14.36
N ILE A 88 -4.44 -25.08 14.82
CA ILE A 88 -4.62 -24.76 16.24
C ILE A 88 -5.27 -25.94 16.99
N GLU A 89 -6.34 -26.52 16.42
CA GLU A 89 -7.01 -27.71 16.96
C GLU A 89 -6.04 -28.90 17.07
N ALA A 90 -5.13 -29.04 16.10
CA ALA A 90 -4.06 -30.03 16.12
C ALA A 90 -2.90 -29.72 17.08
N GLN A 91 -3.00 -28.66 17.90
CA GLN A 91 -1.98 -28.22 18.86
C GLN A 91 -0.68 -27.75 18.21
N ALA A 92 -0.76 -27.07 17.06
CA ALA A 92 0.38 -26.31 16.55
C ALA A 92 0.80 -25.23 17.56
N HIS A 93 2.10 -24.96 17.67
CA HIS A 93 2.62 -23.98 18.62
C HIS A 93 2.19 -22.58 18.19
N VAL A 94 1.26 -21.99 18.94
CA VAL A 94 0.64 -20.69 18.63
C VAL A 94 1.64 -19.54 18.68
N ASP A 95 2.59 -19.59 19.61
CA ASP A 95 3.70 -18.62 19.73
C ASP A 95 5.00 -19.06 19.04
N ALA A 96 4.93 -19.96 18.06
CA ALA A 96 6.10 -20.27 17.26
C ALA A 96 6.66 -18.96 16.65
N VAL A 97 7.98 -18.87 16.55
CA VAL A 97 8.65 -17.69 16.01
C VAL A 97 9.40 -18.00 14.72
N ASP A 98 9.29 -17.10 13.75
CA ASP A 98 10.11 -17.14 12.54
C ASP A 98 11.53 -16.61 12.77
N LYS A 99 12.36 -16.53 11.72
CA LYS A 99 13.72 -16.00 11.84
C LYS A 99 13.78 -14.53 12.24
N ASN A 100 12.70 -13.76 12.15
CA ASN A 100 12.59 -12.39 12.62
C ASN A 100 12.01 -12.28 14.02
N GLN A 101 11.77 -13.40 14.70
CA GLN A 101 11.06 -13.48 15.98
C GLN A 101 9.59 -13.03 15.86
N GLN A 102 9.00 -13.08 14.67
CA GLN A 102 7.57 -12.78 14.50
C GLN A 102 6.74 -14.01 14.82
N THR A 103 5.59 -13.80 15.48
CA THR A 103 4.59 -14.83 15.77
C THR A 103 3.46 -14.81 14.74
N PRO A 104 2.65 -15.89 14.62
CA PRO A 104 1.42 -15.88 13.83
C PRO A 104 0.47 -14.74 14.23
N LEU A 105 0.36 -14.41 15.52
CA LEU A 105 -0.48 -13.31 16.00
C LEU A 105 -0.01 -11.95 15.47
N MET A 106 1.31 -11.71 15.43
CA MET A 106 1.87 -10.50 14.82
C MET A 106 1.55 -10.39 13.32
N ALA A 107 1.57 -11.52 12.58
CA ALA A 107 1.17 -11.53 11.18
C ALA A 107 -0.31 -11.17 11.01
N CYS A 108 -1.19 -11.69 11.87
CA CYS A 108 -2.61 -11.30 11.89
C CYS A 108 -2.81 -9.82 12.21
N ALA A 109 -2.06 -9.28 13.17
CA ALA A 109 -2.11 -7.87 13.56
C ALA A 109 -1.68 -6.93 12.41
N ALA A 110 -0.58 -7.26 11.73
CA ALA A 110 -0.06 -6.49 10.60
C ALA A 110 -0.97 -6.51 9.37
N LEU A 111 -1.85 -7.51 9.23
CA LEU A 111 -2.75 -7.70 8.07
C LEU A 111 -4.25 -7.57 8.40
N SER A 112 -4.58 -7.29 9.67
CA SER A 112 -5.95 -7.21 10.19
C SER A 112 -6.79 -8.48 10.00
N HIS A 113 -6.18 -9.66 10.16
CA HIS A 113 -6.89 -10.94 10.04
C HIS A 113 -7.57 -11.33 11.36
N LEU A 114 -8.64 -10.60 11.70
CA LEU A 114 -9.35 -10.65 12.98
C LEU A 114 -9.75 -12.06 13.43
N GLU A 115 -10.38 -12.84 12.56
CA GLU A 115 -10.90 -14.17 12.93
C GLU A 115 -9.78 -15.12 13.36
N ILE A 116 -8.65 -15.15 12.62
CA ILE A 116 -7.50 -15.98 12.99
C ILE A 116 -6.85 -15.45 14.27
N GLY A 117 -6.70 -14.13 14.38
CA GLY A 117 -6.18 -13.49 15.60
C GLY A 117 -6.98 -13.89 16.83
N LYS A 118 -8.31 -13.86 16.74
CA LYS A 118 -9.21 -14.26 17.82
C LYS A 118 -9.06 -15.73 18.19
N GLU A 119 -8.91 -16.63 17.21
CA GLU A 119 -8.68 -18.05 17.48
C GLU A 119 -7.29 -18.30 18.10
N LEU A 120 -6.24 -17.59 17.67
CA LEU A 120 -4.91 -17.65 18.29
C LEU A 120 -4.95 -17.19 19.75
N LEU A 121 -5.62 -16.07 20.03
CA LEU A 121 -5.76 -15.53 21.39
C LEU A 121 -6.55 -16.47 22.30
N LYS A 122 -7.66 -17.04 21.83
CA LYS A 122 -8.40 -18.09 22.56
C LYS A 122 -7.56 -19.33 22.82
N ALA A 123 -6.63 -19.64 21.92
CA ALA A 123 -5.69 -20.75 22.07
C ALA A 123 -4.46 -20.40 22.94
N GLY A 124 -4.43 -19.19 23.53
CA GLY A 124 -3.42 -18.77 24.49
C GLY A 124 -2.17 -18.13 23.88
N ALA A 125 -2.26 -17.57 22.66
CA ALA A 125 -1.15 -16.81 22.09
C ALA A 125 -0.78 -15.58 22.94
N ASP A 126 0.52 -15.38 23.16
CA ASP A 126 1.04 -14.25 23.95
C ASP A 126 1.00 -12.95 23.12
N THR A 127 0.22 -11.98 23.60
CA THR A 127 0.04 -10.65 22.99
C THR A 127 1.29 -9.78 23.04
N ASP A 128 2.17 -10.04 24.00
CA ASP A 128 3.26 -9.14 24.39
C ASP A 128 4.62 -9.58 23.85
N MET A 129 4.67 -10.72 23.14
CA MET A 129 5.91 -11.16 22.51
C MET A 129 6.49 -10.06 21.64
N GLN A 130 7.81 -9.98 21.62
CA GLN A 130 8.55 -8.96 20.89
C GLN A 130 9.40 -9.59 19.79
N GLN A 131 9.22 -9.11 18.56
CA GLN A 131 10.12 -9.46 17.47
C GLN A 131 11.52 -8.86 17.68
N LYS A 132 12.49 -9.19 16.82
CA LYS A 132 13.90 -8.74 16.94
C LYS A 132 14.11 -7.26 17.30
N LYS A 133 13.31 -6.33 16.77
CA LYS A 133 13.39 -4.87 17.05
C LYS A 133 12.46 -4.40 18.19
N GLY A 134 11.79 -5.30 18.89
CA GLY A 134 10.93 -4.96 20.03
C GLY A 134 9.47 -4.69 19.73
N PHE A 135 9.01 -4.90 18.49
CA PHE A 135 7.60 -4.69 18.15
C PHE A 135 6.72 -5.84 18.64
N THR A 136 5.58 -5.50 19.24
CA THR A 136 4.51 -6.43 19.62
C THR A 136 3.41 -6.45 18.56
N ALA A 137 2.41 -7.33 18.71
CA ALA A 137 1.23 -7.33 17.85
C ALA A 137 0.53 -5.95 17.84
N LEU A 138 0.42 -5.29 19.00
CA LEU A 138 -0.23 -3.98 19.11
C LEU A 138 0.53 -2.89 18.33
N HIS A 139 1.86 -2.94 18.30
CA HIS A 139 2.64 -2.04 17.44
C HIS A 139 2.31 -2.25 15.96
N PHE A 140 2.21 -3.50 15.49
CA PHE A 140 1.86 -3.77 14.10
C PHE A 140 0.45 -3.27 13.74
N CYS A 141 -0.52 -3.34 14.66
CA CYS A 141 -1.83 -2.72 14.47
C CYS A 141 -1.71 -1.21 14.31
N VAL A 142 -0.89 -0.56 15.14
CA VAL A 142 -0.68 0.89 15.05
C VAL A 142 0.02 1.26 13.74
N GLU A 143 1.07 0.54 13.35
CA GLU A 143 1.83 0.82 12.11
C GLU A 143 0.94 0.78 10.86
N HIS A 144 -0.08 -0.07 10.85
CA HIS A 144 -0.98 -0.26 9.71
C HIS A 144 -2.37 0.37 9.92
N ASN A 145 -2.58 1.12 11.01
CA ASN A 145 -3.85 1.71 11.39
C ASN A 145 -5.02 0.71 11.48
N HIS A 146 -4.78 -0.47 12.05
CA HIS A 146 -5.77 -1.55 12.20
C HIS A 146 -6.51 -1.46 13.55
N LEU A 147 -7.45 -0.53 13.63
CA LEU A 147 -8.17 -0.20 14.86
C LEU A 147 -8.93 -1.39 15.48
N GLU A 148 -9.65 -2.18 14.68
CA GLU A 148 -10.42 -3.32 15.21
C GLU A 148 -9.53 -4.42 15.79
N PHE A 149 -8.36 -4.65 15.19
CA PHE A 149 -7.44 -5.65 15.72
C PHE A 149 -6.75 -5.14 17.00
N ALA A 150 -6.45 -3.83 17.06
CA ALA A 150 -5.98 -3.21 18.30
C ALA A 150 -7.01 -3.34 19.42
N ARG A 151 -8.31 -3.12 19.14
CA ARG A 151 -9.40 -3.38 20.09
C ARG A 151 -9.38 -4.82 20.60
N LEU A 152 -9.28 -5.78 19.68
CA LEU A 152 -9.21 -7.20 20.04
C LEU A 152 -8.00 -7.49 20.95
N LEU A 153 -6.83 -6.89 20.69
CA LEU A 153 -5.66 -7.08 21.55
C LEU A 153 -5.87 -6.47 22.95
N VAL A 154 -6.47 -5.29 23.03
CA VAL A 154 -6.84 -4.65 24.31
C VAL A 154 -7.85 -5.50 25.09
N GLU A 155 -8.85 -6.09 24.42
CA GLU A 155 -9.82 -7.02 25.02
C GLU A 155 -9.17 -8.29 25.60
N PHE A 156 -7.97 -8.65 25.11
CA PHE A 156 -7.17 -9.78 25.58
C PHE A 156 -5.96 -9.31 26.42
N ASP A 157 -6.09 -8.17 27.11
CA ASP A 157 -5.14 -7.65 28.09
C ASP A 157 -3.71 -7.42 27.56
N ALA A 158 -3.56 -7.08 26.27
CA ALA A 158 -2.25 -6.72 25.70
C ALA A 158 -1.63 -5.52 26.41
N LYS A 159 -0.33 -5.60 26.74
CA LYS A 159 0.38 -4.48 27.35
C LYS A 159 0.49 -3.30 26.39
N LEU A 160 0.00 -2.15 26.86
CA LEU A 160 -0.09 -0.93 26.06
C LEU A 160 1.22 -0.15 25.99
N ASP A 161 2.09 -0.31 27.00
CA ASP A 161 3.28 0.51 27.21
C ASP A 161 4.60 -0.21 26.90
N VAL A 162 4.52 -1.30 26.14
CA VAL A 162 5.74 -2.01 25.70
C VAL A 162 6.51 -1.09 24.75
N ALA A 163 7.75 -0.78 25.08
CA ALA A 163 8.61 -0.01 24.19
C ALA A 163 9.37 -0.93 23.22
N THR A 164 9.53 -0.49 21.97
CA THR A 164 10.47 -1.09 21.03
C THR A 164 11.91 -0.98 21.54
N LYS A 165 12.82 -1.68 20.88
CA LYS A 165 14.25 -1.62 21.24
C LYS A 165 14.86 -0.26 20.90
N PRO A 166 16.02 0.10 21.49
CA PRO A 166 16.68 1.39 21.25
C PRO A 166 16.97 1.67 19.78
N GLU A 167 17.28 0.65 18.97
CA GLU A 167 17.54 0.79 17.54
C GLU A 167 16.28 1.12 16.72
N ALA A 168 15.10 1.01 17.33
CA ALA A 168 13.79 1.39 16.81
C ALA A 168 13.17 2.53 17.62
N ASP A 169 14.03 3.41 18.16
CA ASP A 169 13.68 4.63 18.88
C ASP A 169 12.92 4.46 20.19
N ARG A 170 12.69 3.24 20.71
CA ARG A 170 11.92 3.02 21.96
C ARG A 170 10.48 3.56 21.89
N HIS A 171 9.84 3.41 20.74
CA HIS A 171 8.43 3.76 20.59
C HIS A 171 7.55 2.82 21.41
N THR A 172 6.58 3.36 22.13
CA THR A 172 5.37 2.64 22.55
C THR A 172 4.32 2.69 21.44
N PRO A 173 3.30 1.81 21.45
CA PRO A 173 2.13 1.92 20.57
C PRO A 173 1.53 3.33 20.57
N PHE A 174 1.42 3.98 21.74
CA PHE A 174 0.86 5.34 21.87
C PHE A 174 1.73 6.39 21.15
N THR A 175 3.04 6.42 21.42
CA THR A 175 3.95 7.37 20.74
C THR A 175 4.01 7.14 19.23
N MET A 176 3.84 5.90 18.78
CA MET A 176 3.81 5.56 17.35
C MET A 176 2.50 6.02 16.70
N ALA A 177 1.36 5.85 17.38
CA ALA A 177 0.06 6.35 16.91
C ALA A 177 0.07 7.87 16.77
N ALA A 178 0.72 8.58 17.70
CA ALA A 178 0.91 10.03 17.64
C ALA A 178 1.79 10.47 16.46
N LEU A 179 2.93 9.81 16.27
CA LEU A 179 3.82 10.07 15.13
C LEU A 179 3.11 9.86 13.78
N MET A 180 2.26 8.84 13.69
CA MET A 180 1.57 8.47 12.45
C MET A 180 0.22 9.16 12.26
N GLY A 181 -0.27 9.90 13.26
CA GLY A 181 -1.52 10.65 13.19
C GLY A 181 -2.78 9.79 13.28
N HIS A 182 -2.71 8.64 13.93
CA HIS A 182 -3.83 7.70 14.02
C HIS A 182 -4.72 8.05 15.22
N LEU A 183 -5.58 9.06 15.03
CA LEU A 183 -6.42 9.62 16.09
C LEU A 183 -7.28 8.57 16.80
N GLU A 184 -7.95 7.70 16.06
CA GLU A 184 -8.84 6.68 16.65
C GLU A 184 -8.06 5.65 17.49
N LEU A 185 -6.81 5.36 17.10
CA LEU A 185 -5.91 4.50 17.88
C LEU A 185 -5.37 5.21 19.13
N LEU A 186 -5.06 6.51 19.04
CA LEU A 186 -4.71 7.31 20.22
C LEU A 186 -5.85 7.32 21.24
N GLN A 187 -7.07 7.54 20.77
CA GLN A 187 -8.27 7.51 21.62
C GLN A 187 -8.48 6.12 22.23
N LEU A 188 -8.36 5.06 21.43
CA LEU A 188 -8.47 3.69 21.93
C LEU A 188 -7.43 3.41 23.03
N LEU A 189 -6.17 3.75 22.79
CA LEU A 189 -5.07 3.49 23.72
C LEU A 189 -5.18 4.35 24.99
N SER A 190 -5.53 5.64 24.88
CA SER A 190 -5.77 6.51 26.05
C SER A 190 -6.92 5.95 26.89
N ASN A 191 -8.06 5.63 26.25
CA ASN A 191 -9.22 5.06 26.94
C ASN A 191 -8.93 3.69 27.58
N ALA A 192 -7.97 2.94 27.04
CA ALA A 192 -7.53 1.67 27.59
C ALA A 192 -6.48 1.83 28.71
N GLY A 193 -6.03 3.05 29.01
CA GLY A 193 -5.11 3.37 30.10
C GLY A 193 -3.63 3.32 29.72
N ALA A 194 -3.27 3.52 28.44
CA ALA A 194 -1.87 3.66 28.04
C ALA A 194 -1.26 4.94 28.65
N ASP A 195 0.01 4.88 29.08
CA ASP A 195 0.71 6.05 29.60
C ASP A 195 1.06 7.03 28.46
N ILE A 196 0.27 8.10 28.38
CA ILE A 196 0.38 9.13 27.32
C ILE A 196 1.66 9.97 27.43
N HIS A 197 2.32 9.95 28.59
CA HIS A 197 3.50 10.77 28.90
C HIS A 197 4.82 10.07 28.57
N MET A 198 4.76 8.78 28.18
CA MET A 198 5.94 8.03 27.78
C MET A 198 6.70 8.70 26.63
N ARG A 199 8.04 8.62 26.72
CA ARG A 199 8.96 9.22 25.76
C ARG A 199 9.69 8.15 24.98
N CYS A 200 9.72 8.33 23.66
CA CYS A 200 10.67 7.64 22.81
C CYS A 200 11.94 8.50 22.62
N SER A 201 12.90 7.99 21.86
CA SER A 201 14.18 8.68 21.58
C SER A 201 14.00 9.96 20.77
N ARG A 202 12.84 10.16 20.16
CA ARG A 202 12.48 11.31 19.33
C ARG A 202 11.55 12.33 20.03
N GLY A 203 11.08 12.03 21.24
CA GLY A 203 10.17 12.89 21.98
C GLY A 203 9.00 12.15 22.64
N ASN A 204 8.11 12.91 23.28
CA ASN A 204 6.82 12.41 23.74
C ASN A 204 5.76 12.41 22.62
N ALA A 205 4.57 11.85 22.88
CA ALA A 205 3.49 11.76 21.89
C ALA A 205 3.11 13.13 21.28
N LEU A 206 2.97 14.17 22.11
CA LEU A 206 2.61 15.51 21.65
C LEU A 206 3.67 16.14 20.74
N GLU A 207 4.95 16.03 21.10
CA GLU A 207 6.08 16.48 20.28
C GLU A 207 6.08 15.76 18.91
N LEU A 208 5.80 14.45 18.90
CA LEU A 208 5.75 13.65 17.68
C LEU A 208 4.56 14.00 16.77
N ALA A 209 3.38 14.23 17.35
CA ALA A 209 2.19 14.67 16.60
C ALA A 209 2.41 16.06 15.96
N ARG A 210 3.09 16.97 16.66
CA ARG A 210 3.48 18.28 16.11
C ARG A 210 4.50 18.14 14.98
N GLN A 211 5.47 17.23 15.11
CA GLN A 211 6.46 16.95 14.06
C GLN A 211 5.83 16.38 12.78
N SER A 212 4.81 15.52 12.90
CA SER A 212 4.12 14.91 11.77
C SER A 212 3.11 15.86 11.09
N GLY A 213 2.72 16.94 11.76
CA GLY A 213 1.83 17.97 11.23
C GLY A 213 0.35 17.59 11.27
N VAL A 214 -0.02 16.60 12.09
CA VAL A 214 -1.40 16.07 12.18
C VAL A 214 -2.16 16.84 13.27
N GLN A 215 -2.91 17.85 12.83
CA GLN A 215 -3.57 18.81 13.73
C GLN A 215 -4.57 18.16 14.66
N GLU A 216 -5.29 17.14 14.20
CA GLU A 216 -6.31 16.44 14.98
C GLU A 216 -5.70 15.65 16.15
N ALA A 217 -4.54 15.02 15.92
CA ALA A 217 -3.80 14.32 16.97
C ALA A 217 -3.20 15.30 17.98
N VAL A 218 -2.70 16.46 17.51
CA VAL A 218 -2.21 17.54 18.38
C VAL A 218 -3.34 18.09 19.26
N ALA A 219 -4.50 18.39 18.67
CA ALA A 219 -5.65 18.91 19.41
C ALA A 219 -6.14 17.93 20.48
N PHE A 220 -6.20 16.63 20.16
CA PHE A 220 -6.52 15.59 21.14
C PHE A 220 -5.50 15.54 22.29
N LEU A 221 -4.21 15.48 21.97
CA LEU A 221 -3.16 15.39 22.99
C LEU A 221 -3.01 16.67 23.83
N ASP A 222 -3.23 17.85 23.25
CA ASP A 222 -3.29 19.11 24.01
C ASP A 222 -4.47 19.05 25.00
N SER A 223 -5.66 18.58 24.59
CA SER A 223 -6.81 18.46 25.49
C SER A 223 -6.62 17.46 26.63
N GLU A 224 -5.87 16.37 26.42
CA GLU A 224 -5.55 15.38 27.46
C GLU A 224 -4.46 15.88 28.41
N SER A 225 -3.63 16.85 27.99
CA SER A 225 -2.60 17.45 28.85
C SER A 225 -3.13 18.52 29.81
N ASP A 226 -4.26 19.16 29.48
CA ASP A 226 -4.87 20.20 30.30
C ASP A 226 -5.73 19.62 31.45
N THR A 227 -6.28 18.42 31.30
CA THR A 227 -7.20 17.80 32.28
C THR A 227 -6.53 17.45 33.62
N GLU A 228 -5.28 16.98 33.62
CA GLU A 228 -4.58 16.58 34.86
C GLU A 228 -4.04 17.76 35.69
N THR A 229 -3.85 18.95 35.10
CA THR A 229 -3.38 20.12 35.85
C THR A 229 -4.45 20.73 36.77
N SER A 230 -5.71 20.30 36.67
CA SER A 230 -6.84 20.82 37.46
C SER A 230 -7.25 19.97 38.67
N GLU A 231 -6.76 18.73 38.79
CA GLU A 231 -7.24 17.76 39.80
C GLU A 231 -6.32 17.62 41.03
N THR A 232 -5.27 18.43 41.19
CA THR A 232 -4.37 18.38 42.37
C THR A 232 -4.55 19.52 43.38
N GLU A 233 -5.54 20.41 43.21
CA GLU A 233 -5.82 21.48 44.17
C GLU A 233 -7.18 21.30 44.86
N THR A 234 -7.33 20.26 45.68
CA THR A 234 -8.26 20.33 46.82
C THR A 234 -7.84 19.36 47.92
N GLU A 235 -7.18 19.85 48.97
CA GLU A 235 -7.48 19.43 50.35
C GLU A 235 -6.92 20.43 51.38
N THR A 236 -7.87 21.11 52.02
CA THR A 236 -7.91 21.64 53.39
C THR A 236 -7.08 22.87 53.79
N SER A 237 -7.83 23.98 53.89
CA SER A 237 -7.65 25.11 54.79
C SER A 237 -7.78 24.72 56.27
N GLU A 238 -7.01 25.37 57.15
CA GLU A 238 -7.53 26.10 58.33
C GLU A 238 -6.42 26.89 59.07
N ASP A 239 -6.55 28.22 58.97
CA ASP A 239 -6.33 29.33 59.91
C ASP A 239 -5.12 29.45 60.87
N ASP A 240 -4.45 30.59 60.68
CA ASP A 240 -4.04 31.62 61.65
C ASP A 240 -3.37 31.22 62.97
N THR A 241 -2.10 31.61 63.14
CA THR A 241 -1.71 32.79 63.95
C THR A 241 -0.18 33.01 63.98
N ASP A 242 0.17 34.28 64.18
CA ASP A 242 1.44 34.83 64.68
C ASP A 242 2.61 35.01 63.71
N GLY A 243 2.73 36.27 63.27
CA GLY A 243 4.02 36.84 62.91
C GLY A 243 4.75 37.34 64.16
N GLU A 244 6.05 37.09 64.24
CA GLU A 244 7.07 38.10 64.51
C GLU A 244 8.48 37.53 64.36
N ALA A 245 9.29 38.29 63.63
CA ALA A 245 10.72 38.51 63.78
C ALA A 245 11.64 37.35 64.25
N ALA A 246 12.64 37.00 63.41
CA ALA A 246 14.00 37.56 63.53
C ALA A 246 15.05 36.75 62.75
N ALA A 247 15.96 37.52 62.12
CA ALA A 247 17.39 37.25 61.92
C ALA A 247 17.78 35.99 61.11
N ALA A 248 18.23 36.13 59.86
CA ALA A 248 19.56 36.58 59.43
C ALA A 248 20.52 35.43 59.11
N GLY A 249 21.28 35.60 58.02
CA GLY A 249 22.55 34.91 57.78
C GLY A 249 22.43 33.70 56.87
N GLN A 250 22.50 33.89 55.55
CA GLN A 250 23.73 33.80 54.76
C GLN A 250 24.31 32.38 54.62
N SER A 251 24.17 31.86 53.39
CA SER A 251 25.27 31.52 52.47
C SER A 251 26.45 30.69 53.01
N GLY A 252 26.69 29.53 52.39
CA GLY A 252 28.02 28.90 52.45
C GLY A 252 28.02 27.42 52.16
N ALA A 253 28.14 27.08 50.88
CA ALA A 253 28.50 25.74 50.41
C ALA A 253 29.90 25.32 50.89
N ILE A 254 30.12 24.04 51.23
CA ILE A 254 31.32 23.29 50.83
C ILE A 254 31.19 21.77 51.03
N HIS A 255 31.77 21.07 50.06
CA HIS A 255 32.04 19.63 49.94
C HIS A 255 32.71 18.97 51.16
N SER A 256 32.47 17.66 51.36
CA SER A 256 33.46 16.58 51.10
C SER A 256 33.11 15.26 51.81
N SER A 257 33.12 14.19 51.01
CA SER A 257 33.61 12.82 51.26
C SER A 257 33.86 12.33 52.69
N ALA A 258 33.30 11.17 53.05
CA ALA A 258 34.04 10.10 53.76
C ALA A 258 33.30 8.75 53.76
N GLN A 259 34.08 7.70 53.53
CA GLN A 259 33.76 6.27 53.54
C GLN A 259 33.34 5.77 54.94
N LEU A 260 32.68 4.61 55.02
CA LEU A 260 33.04 3.44 55.87
C LEU A 260 31.92 2.36 55.76
N ARG A 261 32.20 1.26 55.06
CA ARG A 261 32.56 -0.10 55.59
C ARG A 261 31.37 -0.96 56.02
N VAL A 262 31.17 -2.01 55.22
CA VAL A 262 30.52 -3.30 55.52
C VAL A 262 31.30 -4.05 56.62
N PRO A 263 30.68 -5.02 57.34
CA PRO A 263 30.81 -6.45 56.97
C PRO A 263 29.50 -7.24 57.19
N ALA A 264 29.05 -8.22 56.38
CA ALA A 264 29.60 -9.44 55.77
C ALA A 264 29.16 -10.72 56.50
N ARG A 265 28.84 -11.75 55.67
CA ARG A 265 28.67 -13.21 55.91
C ARG A 265 27.26 -13.68 56.28
N GLY A 266 26.70 -14.75 55.69
CA GLY A 266 27.22 -15.76 54.77
C GLY A 266 26.10 -16.61 54.15
N GLN A 267 26.41 -17.20 52.99
CA GLN A 267 25.61 -18.14 52.19
C GLN A 267 25.61 -19.58 52.78
N PRO A 268 25.28 -20.67 52.03
CA PRO A 268 24.04 -21.06 51.31
C PRO A 268 23.67 -22.56 51.58
N VAL A 269 22.44 -23.04 51.30
CA VAL A 269 22.26 -24.49 51.01
C VAL A 269 21.02 -24.81 50.12
N HIS A 270 21.31 -25.50 49.01
CA HIS A 270 20.57 -26.49 48.18
C HIS A 270 19.03 -26.62 48.12
N ARG A 271 18.52 -26.59 46.86
CA ARG A 271 17.94 -27.72 46.07
C ARG A 271 16.95 -28.66 46.77
N VAL A 272 15.75 -28.84 46.21
CA VAL A 272 15.20 -30.12 45.68
C VAL A 272 13.75 -29.95 45.19
N GLN A 273 13.45 -30.66 44.10
CA GLN A 273 12.19 -30.89 43.43
C GLN A 273 11.11 -31.50 44.34
N SER A 274 9.82 -31.25 44.06
CA SER A 274 8.79 -32.28 43.81
C SER A 274 7.42 -31.60 43.69
N ASP A 275 6.71 -31.73 42.58
CA ASP A 275 5.91 -32.87 42.11
C ASP A 275 4.45 -32.81 42.60
N ARG A 276 3.54 -32.70 41.61
CA ARG A 276 2.20 -33.33 41.51
C ARG A 276 0.95 -32.74 42.21
N ARG A 277 0.05 -32.32 41.30
CA ARG A 277 -1.29 -32.90 41.00
C ARG A 277 -2.51 -32.57 41.89
N LEU A 278 -3.48 -31.97 41.18
CA LEU A 278 -4.88 -32.39 40.94
C LEU A 278 -5.92 -32.30 42.08
N ALA A 279 -6.83 -31.33 41.89
CA ALA A 279 -8.31 -31.48 41.80
C ALA A 279 -9.11 -31.79 43.10
N PRO A 280 -10.48 -31.71 43.13
CA PRO A 280 -11.46 -30.95 42.33
C PRO A 280 -12.65 -30.30 43.16
N SER A 281 -13.45 -29.51 42.44
CA SER A 281 -14.95 -29.42 42.36
C SER A 281 -15.89 -29.05 43.53
N ASP A 282 -17.01 -28.46 43.07
CA ASP A 282 -18.41 -28.41 43.59
C ASP A 282 -18.81 -27.19 44.43
N GLN A 283 -19.63 -26.25 43.93
CA GLN A 283 -21.07 -26.24 43.56
C GLN A 283 -22.06 -25.99 44.74
N ALA A 284 -23.17 -25.31 44.40
CA ALA A 284 -24.38 -24.94 45.15
C ALA A 284 -24.33 -23.58 45.89
N GLU A 285 -24.99 -22.51 45.38
CA GLU A 285 -26.43 -22.17 45.44
C GLU A 285 -26.90 -21.65 46.82
N GLU A 286 -27.23 -20.35 46.93
CA GLU A 286 -28.60 -19.83 47.15
C GLU A 286 -28.66 -18.31 47.45
N HIS A 287 -29.41 -17.62 46.57
CA HIS A 287 -30.48 -16.65 46.79
C HIS A 287 -30.52 -15.56 47.90
N ARG A 288 -30.83 -14.34 47.41
CA ARG A 288 -31.63 -13.21 47.97
C ARG A 288 -30.90 -12.33 49.01
N THR A 289 -30.95 -10.99 49.02
CA THR A 289 -31.82 -9.94 48.44
C THR A 289 -31.16 -8.57 48.73
N GLY A 290 -31.37 -7.54 47.90
CA GLY A 290 -31.25 -6.14 48.36
C GLY A 290 -30.81 -5.12 47.31
N ARG A 291 -31.72 -4.23 46.90
CA ARG A 291 -31.59 -3.18 45.87
C ARG A 291 -30.90 -1.90 46.36
N SER A 292 -30.18 -1.21 45.47
CA SER A 292 -30.33 0.23 45.13
C SER A 292 -29.48 0.55 43.86
N ARG A 293 -30.04 0.86 42.67
CA ARG A 293 -30.35 2.20 42.07
C ARG A 293 -29.09 3.08 41.96
N THR A 294 -28.54 3.56 40.82
CA THR A 294 -28.90 3.89 39.40
C THR A 294 -27.58 4.19 38.61
N PRO A 295 -27.49 4.68 37.33
CA PRO A 295 -28.42 4.75 36.18
C PRO A 295 -27.79 4.27 34.83
N GLU A 296 -28.23 3.14 34.28
CA GLU A 296 -28.05 2.81 32.86
C GLU A 296 -29.42 2.64 32.22
N ASN A 297 -29.84 3.60 31.40
CA ASN A 297 -30.83 3.44 30.33
C ASN A 297 -31.09 4.77 29.61
N ARG A 298 -30.07 5.29 28.92
CA ARG A 298 -30.23 6.35 27.92
C ARG A 298 -29.67 6.00 26.53
N TRP A 299 -29.01 4.85 26.40
CA TRP A 299 -28.38 4.37 25.17
C TRP A 299 -29.23 3.33 24.40
N GLN A 300 -29.95 2.46 25.10
CA GLN A 300 -30.80 1.44 24.46
C GLN A 300 -32.09 2.00 23.82
N GLN A 301 -32.53 3.20 24.21
CA GLN A 301 -33.74 3.82 23.65
C GLN A 301 -33.50 4.63 22.37
N ARG A 302 -32.24 4.92 22.00
CA ARG A 302 -31.90 5.59 20.71
C ARG A 302 -31.66 4.63 19.55
N GLN A 303 -31.30 3.37 19.84
CA GLN A 303 -31.09 2.34 18.81
C GLN A 303 -32.40 1.79 18.22
N GLN A 304 -33.53 1.90 18.92
CA GLN A 304 -34.84 1.47 18.42
C GLN A 304 -35.60 2.50 17.56
N GLN A 305 -35.08 3.73 17.41
CA GLN A 305 -35.70 4.76 16.55
C GLN A 305 -34.95 5.01 15.22
N GLY A 306 -33.81 4.35 14.99
CA GLY A 306 -33.09 4.39 13.70
C GLY A 306 -33.51 3.31 12.69
N ALA A 307 -34.12 2.21 13.15
CA ALA A 307 -34.48 1.07 12.32
C ALA A 307 -35.87 1.17 11.63
N ALA A 308 -36.62 2.25 11.86
CA ALA A 308 -37.95 2.46 11.28
C ALA A 308 -37.97 3.37 10.03
N ALA A 309 -36.84 3.96 9.62
CA ALA A 309 -36.77 4.86 8.46
C ALA A 309 -36.22 4.20 7.17
N VAL A 310 -35.70 2.97 7.25
CA VAL A 310 -35.11 2.26 6.08
C VAL A 310 -36.01 1.12 5.56
N ALA A 311 -37.07 0.76 6.30
CA ALA A 311 -38.05 -0.25 5.88
C ALA A 311 -39.23 0.29 5.04
N ALA A 312 -39.32 1.61 4.80
CA ALA A 312 -40.44 2.24 4.08
C ALA A 312 -40.15 2.62 2.60
N VAL A 313 -38.93 2.42 2.10
CA VAL A 313 -38.57 2.76 0.69
C VAL A 313 -38.39 1.50 -0.18
N ALA A 314 -38.27 0.31 0.41
CA ALA A 314 -38.07 -0.94 -0.32
C ALA A 314 -39.35 -1.77 -0.56
N ALA A 315 -40.54 -1.29 -0.14
CA ALA A 315 -41.80 -2.05 -0.21
C ALA A 315 -42.84 -1.48 -1.21
N ALA A 316 -42.41 -0.65 -2.18
CA ALA A 316 -43.32 -0.05 -3.18
C ALA A 316 -43.01 -0.42 -4.64
N ALA A 317 -42.10 -1.37 -4.91
CA ALA A 317 -41.68 -1.69 -6.29
C ALA A 317 -41.94 -3.13 -6.76
N GLU A 318 -42.63 -3.96 -5.99
CA GLU A 318 -42.70 -5.39 -6.34
C GLU A 318 -44.02 -6.06 -5.95
N GLN A 319 -45.14 -5.60 -6.52
CA GLN A 319 -46.29 -6.47 -6.82
C GLN A 319 -47.10 -5.93 -8.02
N GLN A 320 -47.51 -6.89 -8.87
CA GLN A 320 -48.41 -6.82 -10.04
C GLN A 320 -47.74 -6.60 -11.40
N HIS A 321 -47.87 -7.45 -12.43
CA HIS A 321 -48.55 -8.74 -12.63
C HIS A 321 -48.06 -9.31 -13.98
N GLN A 322 -48.06 -10.65 -14.16
CA GLN A 322 -47.74 -11.33 -15.43
C GLN A 322 -48.99 -11.43 -16.36
N GLN A 323 -48.83 -11.06 -17.65
CA GLN A 323 -49.38 -11.65 -18.92
C GLN A 323 -50.92 -11.74 -19.13
N PRO A 324 -51.51 -11.99 -20.35
CA PRO A 324 -50.98 -12.12 -21.75
C PRO A 324 -51.82 -11.46 -22.92
N LEU A 325 -51.23 -11.48 -24.14
CA LEU A 325 -51.78 -11.60 -25.54
C LEU A 325 -52.93 -10.71 -26.11
N GLY A 326 -52.73 -10.18 -27.35
CA GLY A 326 -53.81 -10.10 -28.38
C GLY A 326 -53.98 -8.82 -29.25
N HIS A 327 -53.56 -8.88 -30.52
CA HIS A 327 -54.14 -8.33 -31.78
C HIS A 327 -54.67 -6.88 -32.01
N ARG A 328 -54.09 -6.27 -33.08
CA ARG A 328 -54.66 -5.56 -34.27
C ARG A 328 -55.28 -4.12 -34.23
N ARG A 329 -54.78 -3.33 -35.22
CA ARG A 329 -55.37 -2.28 -36.12
C ARG A 329 -55.60 -0.85 -35.55
N GLN A 330 -54.94 0.16 -36.18
CA GLN A 330 -55.48 1.29 -37.02
C GLN A 330 -56.55 2.16 -36.29
N ILE A 331 -56.58 3.50 -36.26
CA ILE A 331 -56.59 4.49 -37.37
C ILE A 331 -56.41 5.94 -36.80
N SER A 332 -55.73 6.79 -37.59
CA SER A 332 -55.91 8.25 -37.89
C SER A 332 -56.39 9.35 -36.92
N ALA A 333 -55.64 10.48 -37.01
CA ALA A 333 -56.05 11.89 -37.21
C ALA A 333 -56.25 12.86 -36.03
N GLY A 334 -55.38 13.88 -35.98
CA GLY A 334 -55.75 15.30 -36.19
C GLY A 334 -55.99 16.22 -34.98
N GLY A 335 -55.15 17.25 -34.81
CA GLY A 335 -55.51 18.52 -34.15
C GLY A 335 -54.46 19.16 -33.21
N SER A 336 -53.78 20.22 -33.66
CA SER A 336 -53.01 21.22 -32.87
C SER A 336 -53.95 22.35 -32.36
N PRO A 337 -53.56 23.33 -31.50
CA PRO A 337 -52.21 23.68 -30.98
C PRO A 337 -52.08 23.99 -29.44
N ALA A 338 -50.82 24.26 -29.07
CA ALA A 338 -50.11 24.52 -27.79
C ALA A 338 -50.62 25.69 -26.89
N PRO A 339 -49.96 26.09 -25.76
CA PRO A 339 -48.73 25.59 -25.10
C PRO A 339 -48.76 25.47 -23.54
N SER A 340 -47.92 24.61 -22.94
CA SER A 340 -47.15 24.93 -21.72
C SER A 340 -46.21 23.79 -21.27
N ALA A 341 -45.09 24.21 -20.67
CA ALA A 341 -44.12 23.49 -19.83
C ALA A 341 -43.14 22.49 -20.48
N ARG A 342 -41.86 22.89 -20.41
CA ARG A 342 -40.63 22.24 -20.90
C ARG A 342 -40.32 20.93 -20.16
N THR A 343 -40.07 19.86 -20.92
CA THR A 343 -39.29 18.68 -20.51
C THR A 343 -37.85 18.79 -21.04
N PRO A 344 -36.81 18.34 -20.32
CA PRO A 344 -35.43 18.38 -20.83
C PRO A 344 -35.21 17.32 -21.91
N ALA A 345 -34.52 17.74 -22.97
CA ALA A 345 -34.31 17.00 -24.21
C ALA A 345 -33.49 15.71 -24.03
N ARG A 346 -33.93 14.65 -24.73
CA ARG A 346 -33.10 13.52 -25.16
C ARG A 346 -31.88 14.08 -25.91
N ARG A 347 -30.68 13.91 -25.39
CA ARG A 347 -29.46 14.10 -26.17
C ARG A 347 -29.36 12.97 -27.20
N HIS A 348 -29.30 13.36 -28.47
CA HIS A 348 -28.87 12.49 -29.55
C HIS A 348 -27.45 11.98 -29.25
N ARG A 349 -27.21 10.68 -29.43
CA ARG A 349 -25.85 10.12 -29.46
C ARG A 349 -25.14 10.67 -30.70
N GLU A 350 -24.15 11.52 -30.50
CA GLU A 350 -23.24 11.97 -31.56
C GLU A 350 -22.31 10.84 -31.99
N HIS A 351 -21.85 10.90 -33.25
CA HIS A 351 -21.03 9.88 -33.88
C HIS A 351 -19.58 9.96 -33.34
N PRO A 352 -18.84 8.85 -33.19
CA PRO A 352 -17.52 8.84 -32.51
C PRO A 352 -16.41 9.71 -33.13
N ALA A 353 -16.56 10.14 -34.39
CA ALA A 353 -15.63 11.07 -35.03
C ALA A 353 -15.78 12.52 -34.52
N ASP A 354 -16.95 12.87 -33.99
CA ASP A 354 -17.23 14.20 -33.45
C ASP A 354 -16.65 14.38 -32.04
N GLN A 355 -16.42 13.29 -31.30
CA GLN A 355 -15.80 13.32 -29.96
C GLN A 355 -14.34 13.77 -29.99
N VAL A 356 -13.53 13.28 -30.93
CA VAL A 356 -12.13 13.70 -31.08
C VAL A 356 -12.02 15.14 -31.57
N ARG A 357 -12.98 15.58 -32.39
CA ARG A 357 -13.04 16.96 -32.89
C ARG A 357 -13.44 17.94 -31.78
N ASN A 358 -14.39 17.57 -30.93
CA ASN A 358 -14.83 18.39 -29.80
C ASN A 358 -13.74 18.52 -28.72
N LEU A 359 -12.99 17.44 -28.43
CA LEU A 359 -11.82 17.49 -27.55
C LEU A 359 -10.73 18.45 -28.06
N ARG A 360 -10.54 18.52 -29.40
CA ARG A 360 -9.57 19.43 -30.03
C ARG A 360 -10.01 20.90 -29.94
N LEU A 361 -11.31 21.16 -30.01
CA LEU A 361 -11.90 22.50 -29.91
C LEU A 361 -11.91 23.01 -28.46
N ASP A 362 -12.22 22.14 -27.50
CA ASP A 362 -12.20 22.48 -26.07
C ASP A 362 -10.78 22.74 -25.57
N ALA A 363 -9.80 21.96 -26.05
CA ALA A 363 -8.38 22.18 -25.78
C ALA A 363 -7.87 23.51 -26.38
N GLN A 364 -8.32 23.88 -27.59
CA GLN A 364 -8.00 25.17 -28.20
C GLN A 364 -8.60 26.35 -27.44
N GLN A 365 -9.84 26.22 -26.93
CA GLN A 365 -10.45 27.26 -26.09
C GLN A 365 -9.75 27.44 -24.75
N GLN A 366 -9.34 26.35 -24.10
CA GLN A 366 -8.55 26.42 -22.85
C GLN A 366 -7.17 27.04 -23.08
N GLN A 367 -6.53 26.75 -24.21
CA GLN A 367 -5.23 27.35 -24.58
C GLN A 367 -5.37 28.86 -24.87
N GLN A 368 -6.45 29.29 -25.52
CA GLN A 368 -6.75 30.72 -25.71
C GLN A 368 -7.04 31.44 -24.38
N GLN A 369 -7.77 30.82 -23.45
CA GLN A 369 -7.99 31.40 -22.12
C GLN A 369 -6.69 31.52 -21.32
N GLN A 370 -5.79 30.53 -21.38
CA GLN A 370 -4.48 30.61 -20.73
C GLN A 370 -3.57 31.69 -21.36
N GLN A 371 -3.60 31.86 -22.68
CA GLN A 371 -2.86 32.94 -23.35
C GLN A 371 -3.42 34.33 -23.00
N GLN A 372 -4.74 34.47 -22.87
CA GLN A 372 -5.37 35.71 -22.42
C GLN A 372 -5.04 36.03 -20.95
N GLN A 373 -4.96 35.03 -20.08
CA GLN A 373 -4.52 35.22 -18.69
C GLN A 373 -3.03 35.59 -18.58
N GLN A 374 -2.17 35.09 -19.48
CA GLN A 374 -0.75 35.46 -19.54
C GLN A 374 -0.52 36.90 -20.00
N GLN A 375 -1.39 37.44 -20.88
CA GLN A 375 -1.31 38.84 -21.33
C GLN A 375 -1.74 39.86 -20.25
N GLN A 376 -2.50 39.44 -19.22
CA GLN A 376 -2.95 40.33 -18.14
C GLN A 376 -1.96 40.45 -16.96
N GLN A 377 -0.89 39.65 -16.91
CA GLN A 377 0.04 39.61 -15.76
C GLN A 377 1.49 40.09 -16.05
N SER A 378 1.71 40.88 -17.10
CA SER A 378 3.03 41.51 -17.34
C SER A 378 3.00 43.03 -17.12
N PRO A 379 3.96 43.63 -16.40
CA PRO A 379 4.06 45.08 -16.32
C PRO A 379 4.57 45.67 -17.65
N ARG A 380 3.95 46.78 -18.08
CA ARG A 380 4.41 47.61 -19.20
C ARG A 380 5.83 48.14 -18.92
N GLN A 381 6.79 47.91 -19.84
CA GLN A 381 7.77 48.95 -20.23
C GLN A 381 8.53 48.62 -21.54
N ARG A 382 8.24 49.47 -22.54
CA ARG A 382 9.03 50.10 -23.63
C ARG A 382 10.13 49.34 -24.41
N SER A 383 9.83 49.24 -25.72
CA SER A 383 10.65 49.30 -26.94
C SER A 383 12.15 49.60 -26.88
N ALA A 384 12.94 48.76 -27.55
CA ALA A 384 13.98 49.18 -28.52
C ALA A 384 14.32 48.05 -29.50
N THR A 385 14.01 48.30 -30.78
CA THR A 385 14.74 47.93 -32.02
C THR A 385 15.22 46.48 -32.25
N GLY A 386 14.50 45.79 -33.15
CA GLY A 386 15.05 45.32 -34.45
C GLY A 386 16.23 44.36 -34.45
N GLY A 387 15.95 43.08 -34.68
CA GLY A 387 16.95 42.08 -35.06
C GLY A 387 16.25 40.79 -35.44
N SER A 388 16.15 40.55 -36.74
CA SER A 388 15.66 39.30 -37.34
C SER A 388 16.56 38.14 -36.95
N GLU A 389 16.05 37.19 -36.19
CA GLU A 389 16.58 35.82 -36.19
C GLU A 389 15.39 34.87 -36.09
N LEU A 390 15.23 34.07 -37.16
CA LEU A 390 14.41 32.87 -37.18
C LEU A 390 15.01 31.90 -36.15
N GLY A 391 14.61 32.07 -34.90
CA GLY A 391 15.06 31.28 -33.77
C GLY A 391 14.56 29.84 -33.91
N ALA A 392 15.51 28.91 -34.03
CA ALA A 392 15.28 27.50 -33.79
C ALA A 392 14.44 27.32 -32.51
N VAL A 393 13.50 26.38 -32.53
CA VAL A 393 12.72 26.01 -31.34
C VAL A 393 13.71 25.57 -30.26
N GLU A 394 14.01 26.47 -29.31
CA GLU A 394 14.94 26.20 -28.20
C GLU A 394 14.40 25.02 -27.39
N GLY A 395 15.03 23.85 -27.50
CA GLY A 395 14.69 22.70 -26.67
C GLY A 395 14.97 22.99 -25.19
N ILE A 396 14.15 22.45 -24.29
CA ILE A 396 14.39 22.55 -22.82
C ILE A 396 15.88 22.29 -22.50
N SER A 397 16.49 23.20 -21.75
CA SER A 397 17.90 23.12 -21.38
C SER A 397 18.04 22.37 -20.05
N ASN A 398 19.05 21.52 -19.90
CA ASN A 398 19.41 20.91 -18.61
C ASN A 398 20.49 21.71 -17.85
N SER A 399 20.97 22.83 -18.40
CA SER A 399 22.08 23.64 -17.86
C SER A 399 21.68 24.71 -16.83
N PHE A 400 20.42 24.73 -16.40
CA PHE A 400 19.92 25.69 -15.41
C PHE A 400 20.60 25.49 -14.06
N ARG A 401 20.92 26.60 -13.36
CA ARG A 401 21.63 26.56 -12.07
C ARG A 401 20.68 26.78 -10.91
N THR A 402 19.71 27.67 -11.07
CA THR A 402 18.73 27.99 -10.05
C THR A 402 17.31 27.67 -10.52
N TRP A 403 16.44 27.36 -9.56
CA TRP A 403 15.05 26.99 -9.79
C TRP A 403 14.21 27.41 -8.57
N LYS A 404 12.92 27.67 -8.81
CA LYS A 404 11.96 28.03 -7.75
C LYS A 404 10.65 27.29 -7.96
N ILE A 405 10.13 26.70 -6.89
CA ILE A 405 8.73 26.25 -6.76
C ILE A 405 8.00 27.41 -6.06
N LYS A 406 6.86 27.89 -6.58
CA LYS A 406 6.13 28.96 -5.89
C LYS A 406 5.57 28.41 -4.58
N ARG A 407 5.65 29.19 -3.49
CA ARG A 407 5.27 28.78 -2.12
C ARG A 407 3.82 28.25 -1.97
N ASN A 408 2.95 28.46 -2.95
CA ASN A 408 1.55 28.00 -2.95
C ASN A 408 1.19 27.14 -4.18
N ASP A 409 2.17 26.71 -4.99
CA ASP A 409 1.86 25.83 -6.12
C ASP A 409 1.43 24.47 -5.58
N LYS A 410 0.19 24.07 -5.91
CA LYS A 410 -0.29 22.73 -5.64
C LYS A 410 0.59 21.72 -6.37
N PRO A 411 0.86 20.54 -5.78
CA PRO A 411 1.47 19.44 -6.51
C PRO A 411 0.75 19.18 -7.82
N ILE A 412 1.50 18.97 -8.89
CA ILE A 412 0.95 18.59 -10.21
C ILE A 412 0.74 17.07 -10.32
N GLY A 413 1.25 16.31 -9.35
CA GLY A 413 0.99 14.89 -9.21
C GLY A 413 1.63 14.33 -7.94
N SER A 414 1.10 13.22 -7.47
CA SER A 414 1.65 12.42 -6.36
C SER A 414 1.72 10.96 -6.80
N GLY A 415 2.91 10.37 -6.69
CA GLY A 415 3.11 8.93 -6.94
C GLY A 415 3.63 8.24 -5.68
N SER A 416 3.80 6.91 -5.75
CA SER A 416 4.35 6.08 -4.66
C SER A 416 5.77 6.46 -4.23
N PHE A 417 6.45 7.34 -4.96
CA PHE A 417 7.87 7.64 -4.80
C PHE A 417 8.18 9.14 -4.65
N GLY A 418 7.18 9.97 -4.36
CA GLY A 418 7.36 11.40 -4.09
C GLY A 418 6.30 12.31 -4.72
N VAL A 419 6.40 13.59 -4.42
CA VAL A 419 5.48 14.63 -4.88
C VAL A 419 6.12 15.39 -6.04
N VAL A 420 5.36 15.63 -7.11
CA VAL A 420 5.82 16.35 -8.29
C VAL A 420 5.31 17.79 -8.26
N TYR A 421 6.22 18.74 -8.42
CA TYR A 421 5.91 20.16 -8.50
C TYR A 421 6.32 20.74 -9.85
N ARG A 422 5.68 21.85 -10.21
CA ARG A 422 6.13 22.71 -11.28
C ARG A 422 7.20 23.65 -10.75
N ALA A 423 8.35 23.72 -11.43
CA ALA A 423 9.43 24.64 -11.08
C ALA A 423 9.76 25.57 -12.26
N PHE A 424 10.10 26.82 -11.94
CA PHE A 424 10.60 27.80 -12.91
C PHE A 424 12.11 27.97 -12.73
N THR A 425 12.86 27.90 -13.83
CA THR A 425 14.33 27.91 -13.81
C THR A 425 14.92 29.24 -14.28
N ASP A 426 16.21 29.49 -14.00
CA ASP A 426 16.95 30.65 -14.54
C ASP A 426 17.15 30.67 -16.06
N LYS A 427 16.75 29.60 -16.74
CA LYS A 427 16.68 29.53 -18.21
C LYS A 427 15.29 29.89 -18.74
N ASN A 428 14.46 30.55 -17.95
CA ASN A 428 13.11 31.01 -18.32
C ASN A 428 12.18 29.89 -18.83
N GLN A 429 12.34 28.68 -18.31
CA GLN A 429 11.55 27.51 -18.69
C GLN A 429 10.89 26.87 -17.46
N PHE A 430 9.73 26.25 -17.69
CA PHE A 430 9.04 25.43 -16.71
C PHE A 430 9.44 23.97 -16.83
N VAL A 431 9.74 23.34 -15.71
CA VAL A 431 10.14 21.94 -15.59
C VAL A 431 9.30 21.27 -14.52
N ALA A 432 9.19 19.94 -14.59
CA ALA A 432 8.67 19.16 -13.49
C ALA A 432 9.83 18.77 -12.56
N VAL A 433 9.60 18.84 -11.26
CA VAL A 433 10.54 18.38 -10.23
C VAL A 433 9.86 17.39 -9.31
N LYS A 434 10.33 16.14 -9.32
CA LYS A 434 9.91 15.10 -8.37
C LYS A 434 10.79 15.23 -7.13
N VAL A 435 10.17 15.52 -5.99
CA VAL A 435 10.85 15.64 -4.69
C VAL A 435 10.76 14.30 -3.98
N VAL A 436 11.91 13.65 -3.80
CA VAL A 436 12.06 12.43 -3.03
C VAL A 436 12.56 12.83 -1.66
N LYS A 437 11.67 12.73 -0.66
CA LYS A 437 12.03 13.06 0.73
C LYS A 437 13.08 12.08 1.22
N VAL A 438 14.21 12.61 1.69
CA VAL A 438 15.29 11.80 2.26
C VAL A 438 15.27 12.02 3.77
N ALA A 439 14.80 11.02 4.51
CA ALA A 439 14.86 11.02 5.97
C ALA A 439 16.22 10.47 6.46
N ASN A 440 16.50 10.61 7.77
CA ASN A 440 17.65 9.96 8.39
C ASN A 440 17.52 8.44 8.21
N SER A 441 18.41 7.84 7.40
CA SER A 441 18.48 6.40 7.21
C SER A 441 19.21 5.74 8.39
N ALA A 442 18.72 4.59 8.84
CA ALA A 442 19.42 3.71 9.79
C ALA A 442 20.79 3.23 9.26
N ASN A 443 21.04 3.32 7.95
CA ASN A 443 22.32 3.04 7.32
C ASN A 443 22.73 4.16 6.34
N PRO A 444 23.41 5.22 6.82
CA PRO A 444 23.82 6.36 5.99
C PRO A 444 24.70 5.98 4.80
N GLN A 445 25.49 4.90 4.89
CA GLN A 445 26.32 4.43 3.78
C GLN A 445 25.49 3.81 2.67
N GLN A 446 24.50 2.98 3.03
CA GLN A 446 23.56 2.38 2.09
C GLN A 446 22.72 3.45 1.38
N LEU A 447 22.21 4.44 2.13
CA LEU A 447 21.49 5.58 1.55
C LEU A 447 22.38 6.38 0.59
N LYS A 448 23.63 6.68 0.99
CA LYS A 448 24.58 7.37 0.11
C LYS A 448 24.88 6.57 -1.16
N GLN A 449 24.94 5.25 -1.07
CA GLN A 449 25.09 4.38 -2.23
C GLN A 449 23.86 4.39 -3.12
N ALA A 450 22.67 4.27 -2.55
CA ALA A 450 21.40 4.33 -3.27
C ALA A 450 21.25 5.66 -4.02
N ILE A 451 21.53 6.80 -3.37
CA ILE A 451 21.49 8.11 -4.06
C ILE A 451 22.49 8.15 -5.22
N ARG A 452 23.72 7.64 -5.04
CA ARG A 452 24.71 7.58 -6.12
C ARG A 452 24.25 6.71 -7.29
N ASN A 453 23.57 5.59 -7.01
CA ASN A 453 23.02 4.70 -8.04
C ASN A 453 21.89 5.40 -8.81
N GLU A 454 20.97 6.06 -8.11
CA GLU A 454 19.87 6.81 -8.75
C GLU A 454 20.40 7.99 -9.58
N GLU A 455 21.40 8.73 -9.10
CA GLU A 455 22.07 9.78 -9.90
C GLU A 455 22.72 9.22 -11.17
N LYS A 456 23.32 8.03 -11.10
CA LYS A 456 23.86 7.34 -12.29
C LYS A 456 22.72 6.95 -13.23
N GLY A 457 21.62 6.42 -12.70
CA GLY A 457 20.41 6.08 -13.47
C GLY A 457 19.86 7.29 -14.22
N VAL A 458 19.62 8.41 -13.54
CA VAL A 458 19.11 9.64 -14.18
C VAL A 458 20.09 10.19 -15.21
N ARG A 459 21.40 10.13 -14.97
CA ARG A 459 22.41 10.54 -15.97
C ARG A 459 22.41 9.68 -17.23
N LEU A 460 22.08 8.39 -17.13
CA LEU A 460 21.89 7.54 -18.31
C LEU A 460 20.59 7.91 -19.02
N LEU A 461 19.49 8.05 -18.28
CA LEU A 461 18.18 8.40 -18.82
C LEU A 461 18.14 9.78 -19.46
N SER A 462 18.93 10.76 -18.96
CA SER A 462 18.99 12.11 -19.53
C SER A 462 19.65 12.17 -20.91
N ARG A 463 20.27 11.06 -21.36
CA ARG A 463 20.84 10.93 -22.71
C ARG A 463 19.85 10.34 -23.70
N LEU A 464 18.73 9.80 -23.23
CA LEU A 464 17.69 9.24 -24.08
C LEU A 464 17.00 10.37 -24.84
N ASN A 465 16.79 10.16 -26.13
CA ASN A 465 16.06 11.08 -26.99
C ASN A 465 15.09 10.29 -27.87
N HIS A 466 13.85 10.15 -27.40
CA HIS A 466 12.80 9.45 -28.11
C HIS A 466 11.45 10.14 -27.86
N ARG A 467 10.63 10.30 -28.91
CA ARG A 467 9.35 11.04 -28.82
C ARG A 467 8.40 10.47 -27.76
N ASN A 468 8.43 9.16 -27.54
CA ASN A 468 7.58 8.44 -26.61
C ASN A 468 8.23 8.18 -25.24
N ILE A 469 9.30 8.89 -24.89
CA ILE A 469 9.96 8.79 -23.58
C ILE A 469 9.99 10.17 -22.93
N LEU A 470 9.77 10.22 -21.63
CA LEU A 470 9.95 11.43 -20.83
C LEU A 470 11.40 11.89 -20.87
N ARG A 471 11.63 13.16 -21.18
CA ARG A 471 12.98 13.72 -21.15
C ARG A 471 13.42 14.03 -19.73
N PHE A 472 14.41 13.27 -19.26
CA PHE A 472 15.10 13.53 -18.00
C PHE A 472 16.15 14.63 -18.18
N LEU A 473 16.22 15.57 -17.23
CA LEU A 473 17.10 16.73 -17.33
C LEU A 473 18.32 16.57 -16.44
N LYS A 474 18.13 16.52 -15.13
CA LYS A 474 19.20 16.38 -14.14
C LYS A 474 18.64 15.97 -12.77
N THR A 475 19.54 15.70 -11.83
CA THR A 475 19.23 15.60 -10.41
C THR A 475 19.84 16.77 -9.65
N ASP A 476 19.29 17.07 -8.48
CA ASP A 476 19.79 18.10 -7.57
C ASP A 476 19.42 17.77 -6.11
N ARG A 477 19.80 18.64 -5.17
CA ARG A 477 19.35 18.59 -3.78
C ARG A 477 18.75 19.91 -3.34
N ASP A 478 17.74 19.86 -2.48
CA ASP A 478 17.25 21.06 -1.82
C ASP A 478 18.04 21.37 -0.51
N HIS A 479 17.69 22.49 0.12
CA HIS A 479 18.26 22.93 1.39
C HIS A 479 17.99 21.98 2.57
N LEU A 480 17.02 21.07 2.44
CA LEU A 480 16.68 20.06 3.44
C LEU A 480 17.41 18.73 3.17
N GLY A 481 18.17 18.63 2.08
CA GLY A 481 18.89 17.42 1.69
C GLY A 481 18.05 16.40 0.91
N ASN A 482 16.81 16.75 0.54
CA ASN A 482 15.95 15.90 -0.28
C ASN A 482 16.53 15.72 -1.68
N PHE A 483 16.26 14.57 -2.29
CA PHE A 483 16.73 14.25 -3.62
C PHE A 483 15.72 14.71 -4.68
N LEU A 484 16.18 15.46 -5.66
CA LEU A 484 15.34 16.07 -6.68
C LEU A 484 15.63 15.46 -8.05
N ILE A 485 14.58 15.13 -8.79
CA ILE A 485 14.68 14.66 -10.17
C ILE A 485 13.93 15.64 -11.06
N PHE A 486 14.64 16.27 -12.00
CA PHE A 486 14.07 17.22 -12.96
C PHE A 486 13.80 16.57 -14.31
N THR A 487 12.62 16.80 -14.84
CA THR A 487 12.18 16.32 -16.16
C THR A 487 11.51 17.45 -16.95
N GLU A 488 11.24 17.21 -18.23
CA GLU A 488 10.29 18.04 -18.95
C GLU A 488 8.92 18.04 -18.24
N LEU A 489 8.21 19.16 -18.33
CA LEU A 489 6.85 19.27 -17.85
C LEU A 489 5.90 18.77 -18.94
N LEU A 490 5.14 17.71 -18.66
CA LEU A 490 4.15 17.17 -19.59
C LEU A 490 2.78 17.82 -19.37
N SER A 491 2.05 18.00 -20.47
CA SER A 491 0.61 18.23 -20.49
C SER A 491 -0.11 16.89 -20.64
N GLY A 492 -1.38 16.80 -20.21
CA GLY A 492 -2.22 15.63 -20.41
C GLY A 492 -2.45 14.77 -19.17
N ASN A 493 -2.86 13.53 -19.36
CA ASN A 493 -3.28 12.61 -18.29
C ASN A 493 -2.62 11.23 -18.45
N SER A 494 -2.45 10.49 -17.35
CA SER A 494 -2.01 9.10 -17.43
C SER A 494 -3.07 8.23 -18.11
N LEU A 495 -2.67 7.13 -18.74
CA LEU A 495 -3.65 6.19 -19.31
C LEU A 495 -4.55 5.61 -18.22
N SER A 496 -4.08 5.46 -16.97
CA SER A 496 -4.95 5.07 -15.84
C SER A 496 -6.06 6.09 -15.62
N GLY A 497 -5.71 7.38 -15.56
CA GLY A 497 -6.70 8.46 -15.41
C GLY A 497 -7.69 8.52 -16.58
N ILE A 498 -7.24 8.24 -17.80
CA ILE A 498 -8.12 8.13 -18.97
C ILE A 498 -9.09 6.94 -18.82
N LEU A 499 -8.62 5.78 -18.35
CA LEU A 499 -9.47 4.62 -18.12
C LEU A 499 -10.50 4.86 -17.02
N GLU A 500 -10.12 5.58 -15.95
CA GLU A 500 -11.03 5.97 -14.87
C GLU A 500 -12.12 6.94 -15.33
N GLU A 501 -11.76 7.93 -16.16
CA GLU A 501 -12.69 8.99 -16.59
C GLU A 501 -13.58 8.55 -17.78
N TYR A 502 -13.01 7.81 -18.75
CA TYR A 502 -13.67 7.50 -20.02
C TYR A 502 -13.95 6.00 -20.23
N GLY A 503 -13.44 5.12 -19.36
CA GLY A 503 -13.58 3.68 -19.48
C GLY A 503 -12.56 3.04 -20.42
N VAL A 504 -12.80 1.76 -20.77
CA VAL A 504 -11.87 0.93 -21.54
C VAL A 504 -11.63 1.46 -22.95
N LEU A 505 -10.40 1.27 -23.46
CA LEU A 505 -10.03 1.74 -24.79
C LEU A 505 -10.60 0.85 -25.90
N THR A 506 -10.86 1.45 -27.07
CA THR A 506 -11.16 0.70 -28.29
C THR A 506 -9.92 -0.05 -28.78
N GLU A 507 -10.12 -1.08 -29.60
CA GLU A 507 -8.98 -1.83 -30.15
C GLU A 507 -8.01 -0.94 -30.94
N ASP A 508 -8.51 0.02 -31.72
CA ASP A 508 -7.65 0.97 -32.45
C ASP A 508 -6.81 1.84 -31.51
N GLY A 509 -7.41 2.32 -30.41
CA GLY A 509 -6.70 3.06 -29.37
C GLY A 509 -5.61 2.21 -28.70
N ILE A 510 -5.96 0.97 -28.35
CA ILE A 510 -5.02 -0.01 -27.78
C ILE A 510 -3.85 -0.25 -28.74
N VAL A 511 -4.12 -0.50 -30.02
CA VAL A 511 -3.10 -0.76 -31.04
C VAL A 511 -2.21 0.46 -31.26
N ASN A 512 -2.77 1.66 -31.33
CA ASN A 512 -2.02 2.90 -31.49
C ASN A 512 -1.06 3.15 -30.33
N PHE A 513 -1.55 3.06 -29.08
CA PHE A 513 -0.71 3.28 -27.91
C PHE A 513 0.32 2.17 -27.73
N THR A 514 -0.05 0.90 -27.98
CA THR A 514 0.87 -0.24 -27.93
C THR A 514 2.02 -0.09 -28.91
N ARG A 515 1.77 0.41 -30.13
CA ARG A 515 2.83 0.70 -31.10
C ARG A 515 3.84 1.70 -30.57
N GLN A 516 3.35 2.80 -30.00
CA GLN A 516 4.20 3.85 -29.44
C GLN A 516 5.01 3.34 -28.23
N ILE A 517 4.40 2.51 -27.37
CA ILE A 517 5.10 1.85 -26.25
C ILE A 517 6.18 0.90 -26.79
N CYS A 518 5.87 0.06 -27.78
CA CYS A 518 6.86 -0.86 -28.37
C CYS A 518 8.02 -0.11 -29.02
N SER A 519 7.77 1.02 -29.69
CA SER A 519 8.82 1.89 -30.24
C SER A 519 9.74 2.43 -29.15
N ALA A 520 9.17 2.86 -28.02
CA ALA A 520 9.95 3.32 -26.87
C ALA A 520 10.78 2.17 -26.23
N LEU A 521 10.17 0.99 -26.05
CA LEU A 521 10.85 -0.19 -25.51
C LEU A 521 12.01 -0.65 -26.40
N ASP A 522 11.79 -0.72 -27.71
CA ASP A 522 12.83 -1.08 -28.68
C ASP A 522 14.04 -0.14 -28.59
N TYR A 523 13.77 1.16 -28.53
CA TYR A 523 14.82 2.17 -28.37
C TYR A 523 15.64 2.00 -27.07
N ILE A 524 14.99 1.79 -25.91
CA ILE A 524 15.71 1.67 -24.64
C ILE A 524 16.42 0.32 -24.49
N HIS A 525 15.85 -0.77 -25.01
CA HIS A 525 16.44 -2.10 -24.94
C HIS A 525 17.66 -2.25 -25.86
N THR A 526 17.74 -1.46 -26.92
CA THR A 526 18.88 -1.46 -27.87
C THR A 526 19.98 -0.46 -27.52
N CYS A 527 19.78 0.39 -26.50
CA CYS A 527 20.83 1.27 -25.99
C CYS A 527 22.05 0.49 -25.47
N ASN A 528 23.22 1.14 -25.40
CA ASN A 528 24.42 0.58 -24.79
C ASN A 528 24.94 1.49 -23.66
N PRO A 529 24.80 1.09 -22.37
CA PRO A 529 24.16 -0.13 -21.89
C PRO A 529 22.63 -0.10 -22.10
N PRO A 530 21.95 -1.27 -22.19
CA PRO A 530 20.51 -1.35 -22.29
C PRO A 530 19.83 -0.72 -21.08
N VAL A 531 18.72 -0.03 -21.32
CA VAL A 531 17.88 0.57 -20.29
C VAL A 531 16.59 -0.23 -20.18
N LEU A 532 16.21 -0.59 -18.96
CA LEU A 532 14.97 -1.32 -18.66
C LEU A 532 13.98 -0.38 -17.97
N HIS A 533 12.69 -0.50 -18.29
CA HIS A 533 11.65 0.34 -17.69
C HIS A 533 11.31 -0.10 -16.26
N ARG A 534 11.21 -1.40 -15.99
CA ARG A 534 11.00 -2.03 -14.66
C ARG A 534 9.67 -1.75 -13.95
N ASP A 535 8.88 -0.79 -14.40
CA ASP A 535 7.58 -0.44 -13.80
C ASP A 535 6.53 -0.03 -14.86
N LEU A 536 6.44 -0.75 -15.99
CA LEU A 536 5.50 -0.40 -17.07
C LEU A 536 4.05 -0.78 -16.72
N LYS A 537 3.14 0.19 -16.74
CA LYS A 537 1.69 0.09 -16.44
C LYS A 537 0.96 1.36 -16.93
N CYS A 538 -0.38 1.36 -17.04
CA CYS A 538 -1.11 2.53 -17.54
C CYS A 538 -0.90 3.81 -16.71
N SER A 539 -0.66 3.71 -15.40
CA SER A 539 -0.35 4.88 -14.56
C SER A 539 1.00 5.53 -14.92
N ASN A 540 1.90 4.77 -15.56
CA ASN A 540 3.25 5.19 -15.94
C ASN A 540 3.36 5.43 -17.45
N VAL A 541 2.23 5.62 -18.12
CA VAL A 541 2.16 6.06 -19.52
C VAL A 541 1.29 7.31 -19.57
N MET A 542 1.87 8.44 -19.95
CA MET A 542 1.16 9.72 -20.03
C MET A 542 0.76 10.02 -21.47
N LEU A 543 -0.53 10.22 -21.72
CA LEU A 543 -1.06 10.71 -22.99
C LEU A 543 -1.03 12.23 -22.97
N THR A 544 -0.22 12.84 -23.84
CA THR A 544 -0.13 14.29 -23.93
C THR A 544 -1.29 14.87 -24.72
N ASN A 545 -1.52 16.18 -24.59
CA ASN A 545 -2.58 16.88 -25.33
C ASN A 545 -2.38 16.82 -26.85
N GLU A 546 -1.16 16.54 -27.31
CA GLU A 546 -0.83 16.33 -28.72
C GLU A 546 -1.19 14.91 -29.21
N GLY A 547 -1.76 14.05 -28.37
CA GLY A 547 -2.19 12.69 -28.71
C GLY A 547 -1.04 11.68 -28.78
N ILE A 548 0.11 11.99 -28.16
CA ILE A 548 1.30 11.14 -28.13
C ILE A 548 1.45 10.58 -26.72
N ILE A 549 1.77 9.29 -26.59
CA ILE A 549 2.11 8.73 -25.27
C ILE A 549 3.58 8.95 -24.95
N LYS A 550 3.89 9.16 -23.68
CA LYS A 550 5.25 9.15 -23.13
C LYS A 550 5.34 8.17 -21.98
N LEU A 551 6.34 7.29 -22.03
CA LEU A 551 6.73 6.46 -20.90
C LEU A 551 7.35 7.35 -19.82
N ILE A 552 6.81 7.25 -18.61
CA ILE A 552 7.25 7.98 -17.42
C ILE A 552 7.65 6.99 -16.32
N ASP A 553 8.40 7.46 -15.33
CA ASP A 553 8.77 6.71 -14.12
C ASP A 553 9.44 5.33 -14.36
N PHE A 554 10.73 5.35 -14.70
CA PHE A 554 11.58 4.16 -14.93
C PHE A 554 12.00 3.45 -13.63
N GLY A 555 11.14 3.45 -12.62
CA GLY A 555 11.43 2.90 -11.29
C GLY A 555 12.52 3.66 -10.54
N LEU A 556 12.70 4.95 -10.84
CA LEU A 556 13.68 5.80 -10.18
C LEU A 556 13.26 6.08 -8.73
N ALA A 557 14.27 6.26 -7.89
CA ALA A 557 14.19 6.44 -6.44
C ALA A 557 13.73 5.20 -5.64
N LYS A 558 13.45 4.05 -6.29
CA LYS A 558 13.09 2.81 -5.59
C LYS A 558 14.23 2.35 -4.66
N GLU A 559 15.49 2.50 -5.05
CA GLU A 559 16.63 2.10 -4.20
C GLU A 559 16.79 3.05 -3.01
N ILE A 560 16.63 4.36 -3.22
CA ILE A 560 16.66 5.35 -2.13
C ILE A 560 15.56 5.02 -1.12
N LEU A 561 14.33 4.79 -1.60
CA LEU A 561 13.18 4.51 -0.76
C LEU A 561 13.32 3.18 -0.02
N THR A 562 13.84 2.14 -0.67
CA THR A 562 14.14 0.86 -0.02
C THR A 562 15.24 1.01 1.05
N SER A 563 16.24 1.86 0.81
CA SER A 563 17.33 2.10 1.77
C SER A 563 16.93 2.92 3.00
N ILE A 564 15.79 3.62 2.92
CA ILE A 564 15.21 4.34 4.07
C ILE A 564 13.99 3.61 4.64
N ALA A 565 13.47 2.59 3.95
CA ALA A 565 12.33 1.81 4.40
C ALA A 565 12.73 0.93 5.59
N TYR A 566 11.93 0.97 6.65
CA TYR A 566 12.15 0.20 7.88
C TYR A 566 11.95 -1.32 7.69
N ASN A 567 11.29 -1.73 6.59
CA ASN A 567 11.08 -3.11 6.19
C ASN A 567 11.26 -3.30 4.66
N PRO A 568 12.42 -3.79 4.18
CA PRO A 568 12.70 -3.93 2.75
C PRO A 568 12.09 -5.20 2.11
N THR A 569 11.35 -6.02 2.85
CA THR A 569 10.83 -7.32 2.37
C THR A 569 9.48 -7.21 1.63
N GLY A 570 8.90 -6.01 1.54
CA GLY A 570 7.72 -5.77 0.72
C GLY A 570 8.11 -5.64 -0.76
N ILE A 571 7.38 -6.31 -1.65
CA ILE A 571 7.53 -6.07 -3.09
C ILE A 571 7.05 -4.65 -3.38
N VAL A 572 8.00 -3.73 -3.57
CA VAL A 572 7.72 -2.35 -3.93
C VAL A 572 7.31 -2.29 -5.40
N GLY A 573 6.01 -2.21 -5.67
CA GLY A 573 5.46 -2.12 -7.02
C GLY A 573 3.99 -2.54 -7.10
N THR A 574 3.43 -2.56 -8.31
CA THR A 574 2.08 -3.09 -8.57
C THR A 574 2.22 -4.56 -8.99
N PRO A 575 1.94 -5.56 -8.12
CA PRO A 575 2.35 -6.95 -8.32
C PRO A 575 1.79 -7.59 -9.59
N CYS A 576 0.63 -7.12 -10.07
CA CYS A 576 -0.04 -7.61 -11.26
C CYS A 576 0.80 -7.49 -12.55
N PHE A 577 1.79 -6.58 -12.57
CA PHE A 577 2.65 -6.31 -13.72
C PHE A 577 4.02 -6.98 -13.63
N ILE A 578 4.33 -7.64 -12.50
CA ILE A 578 5.62 -8.28 -12.27
C ILE A 578 5.68 -9.61 -13.00
N ALA A 579 6.76 -9.81 -13.75
CA ALA A 579 6.96 -11.04 -14.51
C ALA A 579 7.31 -12.23 -13.58
N PRO A 580 6.89 -13.47 -13.91
CA PRO A 580 7.13 -14.66 -13.08
C PRO A 580 8.58 -14.85 -12.68
N GLU A 581 9.52 -14.60 -13.60
CA GLU A 581 10.95 -14.77 -13.32
C GLU A 581 11.49 -13.79 -12.27
N ILE A 582 10.86 -12.63 -12.11
CA ILE A 582 11.22 -11.63 -11.11
C ILE A 582 10.70 -12.06 -9.74
N LEU A 583 9.51 -12.69 -9.69
CA LEU A 583 8.97 -13.29 -8.48
C LEU A 583 9.83 -14.48 -8.00
N ASP A 584 10.49 -15.17 -8.93
CA ASP A 584 11.47 -16.22 -8.62
C ASP A 584 12.86 -15.68 -8.21
N GLY A 585 12.99 -14.35 -8.01
CA GLY A 585 14.24 -13.71 -7.59
C GLY A 585 15.29 -13.53 -8.70
N ARG A 586 14.93 -13.70 -9.97
CA ARG A 586 15.84 -13.38 -11.09
C ARG A 586 15.87 -11.89 -11.38
N HIS A 587 16.90 -11.47 -12.11
CA HIS A 587 17.10 -10.08 -12.49
C HIS A 587 16.15 -9.64 -13.61
N PHE A 588 15.78 -8.35 -13.60
CA PHE A 588 15.04 -7.72 -14.69
C PHE A 588 15.79 -7.83 -16.02
N THR A 589 15.05 -8.16 -17.07
CA THR A 589 15.53 -8.12 -18.46
C THR A 589 14.55 -7.37 -19.35
N ASP A 590 14.91 -7.18 -20.62
CA ASP A 590 14.02 -6.70 -21.67
C ASP A 590 12.72 -7.51 -21.71
N LYS A 591 12.82 -8.84 -21.58
CA LYS A 591 11.67 -9.76 -21.53
C LYS A 591 10.73 -9.54 -20.35
N SER A 592 11.22 -9.01 -19.23
CA SER A 592 10.35 -8.66 -18.10
C SER A 592 9.52 -7.42 -18.42
N ASP A 593 10.06 -6.42 -19.12
CA ASP A 593 9.28 -5.28 -19.62
C ASP A 593 8.22 -5.71 -20.65
N ILE A 594 8.52 -6.73 -21.49
CA ILE A 594 7.55 -7.29 -22.44
C ILE A 594 6.37 -7.98 -21.73
N TRP A 595 6.61 -8.63 -20.59
CA TRP A 595 5.51 -9.14 -19.77
C TRP A 595 4.64 -8.01 -19.23
N SER A 596 5.26 -6.96 -18.69
CA SER A 596 4.55 -5.79 -18.17
C SER A 596 3.79 -5.05 -19.28
N LEU A 597 4.30 -5.02 -20.51
CA LEU A 597 3.57 -4.56 -21.70
C LEU A 597 2.31 -5.38 -21.94
N GLY A 598 2.39 -6.71 -21.86
CA GLY A 598 1.21 -7.58 -21.96
C GLY A 598 0.15 -7.30 -20.89
N CYS A 599 0.58 -7.03 -19.66
CA CYS A 599 -0.30 -6.65 -18.55
C CYS A 599 -0.93 -5.26 -18.78
N THR A 600 -0.16 -4.30 -19.27
CA THR A 600 -0.62 -2.95 -19.65
C THR A 600 -1.64 -3.01 -20.78
N LEU A 601 -1.43 -3.89 -21.76
CA LEU A 601 -2.37 -4.15 -22.85
C LEU A 601 -3.71 -4.68 -22.33
N PHE A 602 -3.67 -5.61 -21.38
CA PHE A 602 -4.85 -6.16 -20.73
C PHE A 602 -5.60 -5.09 -19.93
N GLU A 603 -4.88 -4.24 -19.21
CA GLU A 603 -5.43 -3.12 -18.45
C GLU A 603 -6.14 -2.13 -19.37
N MET A 604 -5.52 -1.72 -20.49
CA MET A 604 -6.18 -0.86 -21.49
C MET A 604 -7.48 -1.46 -22.04
N ALA A 605 -7.53 -2.78 -22.20
CA ALA A 605 -8.68 -3.48 -22.76
C ALA A 605 -9.81 -3.75 -21.76
N THR A 606 -9.51 -3.79 -20.46
CA THR A 606 -10.46 -4.24 -19.43
C THR A 606 -10.72 -3.21 -18.34
N GLY A 607 -9.91 -2.16 -18.24
CA GLY A 607 -9.98 -1.14 -17.20
C GLY A 607 -9.35 -1.57 -15.88
N ALA A 608 -8.81 -2.79 -15.80
CA ALA A 608 -8.15 -3.31 -14.61
C ALA A 608 -6.96 -4.21 -14.99
N PRO A 609 -5.90 -4.27 -14.18
CA PRO A 609 -4.78 -5.14 -14.46
C PRO A 609 -5.18 -6.63 -14.41
N PRO A 610 -4.42 -7.53 -15.05
CA PRO A 610 -4.70 -8.96 -14.97
C PRO A 610 -4.62 -9.43 -13.52
N ASN A 611 -5.55 -10.30 -13.12
CA ASN A 611 -5.70 -10.80 -11.74
C ASN A 611 -6.07 -9.72 -10.71
N ALA A 612 -6.64 -8.57 -11.12
CA ALA A 612 -7.17 -7.57 -10.19
C ALA A 612 -8.28 -8.09 -9.26
N ASP A 613 -8.92 -9.21 -9.62
CA ASP A 613 -9.92 -9.89 -8.81
C ASP A 613 -9.34 -10.62 -7.58
N LYS A 614 -8.01 -10.75 -7.47
CA LYS A 614 -7.37 -11.43 -6.36
C LYS A 614 -7.28 -10.53 -5.14
N GLN A 615 -7.71 -11.07 -3.99
CA GLN A 615 -7.85 -10.32 -2.73
C GLN A 615 -6.51 -10.03 -2.03
N SER A 616 -5.39 -10.61 -2.48
CA SER A 616 -4.08 -10.36 -1.87
C SER A 616 -2.95 -10.36 -2.90
N VAL A 617 -1.87 -9.64 -2.58
CA VAL A 617 -0.62 -9.59 -3.37
C VAL A 617 -0.05 -10.99 -3.58
N ASN A 618 -0.13 -11.86 -2.55
CA ASN A 618 0.32 -13.25 -2.65
C ASN A 618 -0.56 -14.08 -3.59
N ALA A 619 -1.88 -13.88 -3.59
CA ALA A 619 -2.78 -14.56 -4.52
C ALA A 619 -2.52 -14.12 -5.98
N VAL A 620 -2.19 -12.85 -6.20
CA VAL A 620 -1.73 -12.34 -7.49
C VAL A 620 -0.44 -13.04 -7.91
N MET A 621 0.58 -13.06 -7.05
CA MET A 621 1.86 -13.72 -7.34
C MET A 621 1.68 -15.21 -7.60
N PHE A 622 0.88 -15.90 -6.80
CA PHE A 622 0.57 -17.31 -6.98
C PHE A 622 -0.11 -17.56 -8.33
N ALA A 623 -1.06 -16.71 -8.73
CA ALA A 623 -1.70 -16.80 -10.04
C ALA A 623 -0.70 -16.55 -11.17
N ILE A 624 0.18 -15.56 -11.02
CA ILE A 624 1.25 -15.25 -11.98
C ILE A 624 2.23 -16.42 -12.11
N CYS A 625 2.57 -17.14 -11.06
CA CYS A 625 3.51 -18.26 -11.19
C CYS A 625 2.83 -19.57 -11.63
N ASN A 626 1.61 -19.84 -11.16
CA ASN A 626 1.04 -21.19 -11.19
C ASN A 626 -0.23 -21.33 -12.06
N LYS A 627 -0.88 -20.23 -12.45
CA LYS A 627 -2.13 -20.27 -13.24
C LYS A 627 -1.91 -19.68 -14.64
N PRO A 628 -2.69 -20.12 -15.65
CA PRO A 628 -2.77 -19.42 -16.93
C PRO A 628 -3.18 -17.95 -16.72
N MET A 629 -2.59 -17.05 -17.50
CA MET A 629 -2.99 -15.64 -17.44
C MET A 629 -4.44 -15.47 -17.93
N PRO A 630 -5.20 -14.50 -17.36
CA PRO A 630 -6.56 -14.20 -17.82
C PRO A 630 -6.60 -13.96 -19.33
N LYS A 631 -7.63 -14.48 -20.01
CA LYS A 631 -7.80 -14.28 -21.45
C LYS A 631 -8.35 -12.89 -21.74
N MET A 632 -7.92 -12.30 -22.85
CA MET A 632 -8.50 -11.05 -23.35
C MET A 632 -10.01 -11.19 -23.62
N PRO A 633 -10.80 -10.11 -23.49
CA PRO A 633 -12.21 -10.13 -23.84
C PRO A 633 -12.46 -10.60 -25.28
N VAL A 634 -13.49 -11.42 -25.47
CA VAL A 634 -13.82 -12.06 -26.77
C VAL A 634 -14.15 -11.05 -27.88
N ARG A 635 -14.53 -9.82 -27.51
CA ARG A 635 -14.82 -8.72 -28.45
C ARG A 635 -13.64 -8.26 -29.31
N HIS A 636 -12.40 -8.59 -28.91
CA HIS A 636 -11.19 -8.14 -29.60
C HIS A 636 -10.70 -9.13 -30.66
N SER A 637 -9.94 -8.65 -31.64
CA SER A 637 -9.47 -9.47 -32.76
C SER A 637 -8.55 -10.61 -32.33
N ARG A 638 -8.48 -11.65 -33.16
CA ARG A 638 -7.52 -12.77 -32.97
C ARG A 638 -6.08 -12.28 -32.91
N ASN A 639 -5.75 -11.22 -33.63
CA ASN A 639 -4.41 -10.64 -33.62
C ASN A 639 -4.08 -10.01 -32.27
N LEU A 640 -5.04 -9.32 -31.63
CA LEU A 640 -4.83 -8.74 -30.29
C LEU A 640 -4.66 -9.84 -29.24
N HIS A 641 -5.48 -10.89 -29.31
CA HIS A 641 -5.35 -12.06 -28.45
C HIS A 641 -3.99 -12.74 -28.60
N ALA A 642 -3.53 -12.94 -29.85
CA ALA A 642 -2.22 -13.54 -30.13
C ALA A 642 -1.07 -12.67 -29.61
N PHE A 643 -1.14 -11.36 -29.80
CA PHE A 643 -0.14 -10.40 -29.30
C PHE A 643 -0.05 -10.44 -27.77
N TYR A 644 -1.19 -10.37 -27.09
CA TYR A 644 -1.27 -10.49 -25.62
C TYR A 644 -0.64 -11.79 -25.14
N ASN A 645 -1.05 -12.93 -25.71
CA ASN A 645 -0.56 -14.26 -25.32
C ASN A 645 0.95 -14.42 -25.57
N ALA A 646 1.50 -13.79 -26.61
CA ALA A 646 2.95 -13.78 -26.84
C ALA A 646 3.70 -12.99 -25.76
N CYS A 647 3.15 -11.87 -25.30
CA CYS A 647 3.75 -11.05 -24.25
C CYS A 647 3.75 -11.75 -22.89
N VAL A 648 2.66 -12.46 -22.54
CA VAL A 648 2.49 -13.06 -21.20
C VAL A 648 2.90 -14.54 -21.11
N GLN A 649 3.85 -14.98 -21.93
CA GLN A 649 4.46 -16.31 -21.80
C GLN A 649 5.22 -16.43 -20.47
N LYS A 650 5.03 -17.53 -19.74
CA LYS A 650 5.70 -17.71 -18.43
C LYS A 650 7.22 -17.81 -18.57
N GLN A 651 7.72 -18.47 -19.62
CA GLN A 651 9.15 -18.55 -19.89
C GLN A 651 9.63 -17.28 -20.63
N PRO A 652 10.61 -16.52 -20.09
CA PRO A 652 11.05 -15.25 -20.69
C PRO A 652 11.56 -15.39 -22.13
N ARG A 653 12.27 -16.48 -22.42
CA ARG A 653 12.80 -16.79 -23.76
C ARG A 653 11.74 -16.96 -24.86
N LEU A 654 10.49 -17.23 -24.48
CA LEU A 654 9.37 -17.37 -25.41
C LEU A 654 8.67 -16.05 -25.69
N ARG A 655 8.98 -14.99 -24.93
CA ARG A 655 8.46 -13.66 -25.21
C ARG A 655 9.25 -13.04 -26.36
N PRO A 656 8.58 -12.41 -27.34
CA PRO A 656 9.26 -11.66 -28.39
C PRO A 656 9.99 -10.43 -27.81
N SER A 657 10.93 -9.89 -28.56
CA SER A 657 11.51 -8.56 -28.34
C SER A 657 10.52 -7.47 -28.76
N ALA A 658 10.77 -6.22 -28.33
CA ALA A 658 9.97 -5.07 -28.77
C ALA A 658 10.02 -4.89 -30.29
N ALA A 659 11.18 -5.09 -30.93
CA ALA A 659 11.35 -5.10 -32.39
C ALA A 659 10.48 -6.16 -33.09
N GLU A 660 10.43 -7.38 -32.56
CA GLU A 660 9.60 -8.47 -33.10
C GLU A 660 8.10 -8.14 -32.94
N LEU A 661 7.70 -7.54 -31.82
CA LEU A 661 6.32 -7.10 -31.59
C LEU A 661 5.88 -5.99 -32.54
N LEU A 662 6.74 -5.00 -32.82
CA LEU A 662 6.49 -3.96 -33.84
C LEU A 662 6.19 -4.57 -35.21
N ASN A 663 6.76 -5.75 -35.48
CA ASN A 663 6.60 -6.50 -36.72
C ASN A 663 5.47 -7.54 -36.70
N SER A 664 4.70 -7.63 -35.61
CA SER A 664 3.58 -8.57 -35.47
C SER A 664 2.42 -8.23 -36.42
N PRO A 665 1.54 -9.20 -36.75
CA PRO A 665 0.35 -8.95 -37.57
C PRO A 665 -0.57 -7.85 -37.01
N LEU A 666 -0.69 -7.75 -35.68
CA LEU A 666 -1.48 -6.71 -35.02
C LEU A 666 -0.97 -5.31 -35.37
N LEU A 667 0.34 -5.10 -35.23
CA LEU A 667 0.95 -3.80 -35.44
C LEU A 667 1.29 -3.55 -36.92
N LYS A 668 1.41 -4.55 -37.78
CA LYS A 668 1.58 -4.33 -39.22
C LYS A 668 0.27 -3.95 -39.92
N ALA A 669 -0.84 -4.58 -39.57
CA ALA A 669 -2.15 -4.34 -40.21
C ALA A 669 -2.67 -2.91 -40.00
N ALA A 670 -2.33 -2.27 -38.88
CA ALA A 670 -2.75 -0.90 -38.60
C ALA A 670 -1.90 0.18 -39.32
N SER A 671 -0.84 -0.21 -40.04
CA SER A 671 -0.03 0.75 -40.83
C SER A 671 -0.65 1.04 -42.21
N THR A 672 -1.67 0.30 -42.64
CA THR A 672 -2.29 0.45 -43.97
C THR A 672 -3.54 1.32 -43.99
N HIS A 673 -3.95 1.92 -42.86
CA HIS A 673 -5.22 2.67 -42.75
C HIS A 673 -5.12 4.11 -42.21
N THR A 674 -3.94 4.74 -42.23
CA THR A 674 -3.80 6.16 -41.87
C THR A 674 -3.08 6.95 -42.97
N GLU A 675 -3.73 7.03 -44.13
CA GLU A 675 -3.64 8.16 -45.07
C GLU A 675 -4.99 8.27 -45.79
N VAL A 676 -5.98 8.90 -45.15
CA VAL A 676 -7.04 9.72 -45.80
C VAL A 676 -7.48 10.78 -44.80
#